data_AF-W4JRK9-F1
#
_entry.id   AF-W4JRK9-F1
#
_cell.length_a   1.000
_cell.length_b   1.000
_cell.length_c   1.000
_cell.angle_alpha   90.00
_cell.angle_beta   90.00
_cell.angle_gamma   90.00
#
_symmetry.space_group_name_H-M   'P 1'
#
loop_
_entity.id
_entity.type
_entity.pdbx_description
1 polymer ?
#
loop_
_entity_poly.entity_id
_entity_poly.type
_entity_poly.pdbx_seq_one_letter_code
_entity_poly.pdbx_strand_id
1 'polypeptide(L)'
;MQPPRTGTAFRVRRPSSLFKESLGGSIARRLTRPIVKPLLKEELMDTLQVGLLIEDFVYRIWGFHPDRLQWEKFFKDLQLDKTLVEAYKATFQHAERYRYAPFARLIDSIVAKLVEVLKLESPLPVSFEPLGSTYIRSDRSNRKPDMGIIGKQAVEEYRLAQDGPDKHSKAQLRWEIVPCFMEFKRFLPIDHDAVILFQQAPAAISEPVAITLKPDDECRQEGLKRKNVSDEGLPPAKRVNQDPSITSDRSDRSDGSVDESHSTSSVPIEVPNAGASISAVGTGTEPENFETHRSRCELNPQMTEDELQAANYASECLGDGRRRYVTSFMITDLKVSLWYYDRIGVIKSEEFDLVENPRLFILAIAAVTTCDMKHFGFEPMIHPPSTIPPPMRLEHPIRREPPRNISGWEIHIDEGVDSEGKMVLGIVRLKITGAPIYVQAGIVGRGTSVLPVSAFADSGLAAVKSSQKLVVKFSWPAATRVPEDVLIRRIRKAIGSKEARHVSRMRMSTTLEGLRLGLPRIEESIQSLPGDVETRVLRVLVCDRYQHLKKLTKISDFQSVFIDLVRAHRVVYKRAGILHRDLSINNVMFGMRSGKPYGILIDWDLAIDMNPREDDGDGPSSRYRTGTGPFMAIDLLKPKMGPPHYYRHDLESFFYILLWSACTFLFNGAEVKKQHKLVEPWSVADWGDIRDKKAAFFTRAGGGFEDLDDAVNGPFKPLIDSWIRPLGRMIATARSTSELAQLNNSPFDPETWGGLMTYRKFLGTLGVDFKNAPHSLDTDLLD
;
A
#
# COMPACT_ATOMS: atom_id res chain seq x y z
N MET A 1 -50.12 11.77 29.92
CA MET A 1 -50.29 10.39 29.42
C MET A 1 -50.12 10.40 27.90
N GLN A 2 -48.97 9.95 27.40
CA GLN A 2 -48.80 9.11 26.22
C GLN A 2 -47.32 8.67 26.13
N PRO A 3 -47.04 7.50 25.54
CA PRO A 3 -45.90 6.62 25.83
C PRO A 3 -44.75 6.74 24.79
N PRO A 4 -43.67 5.94 24.92
CA PRO A 4 -42.35 6.20 24.36
C PRO A 4 -42.10 5.56 22.99
N ARG A 5 -41.10 6.07 22.25
CA ARG A 5 -40.50 5.40 21.10
C ARG A 5 -38.98 5.30 21.24
N THR A 6 -38.55 4.07 21.52
CA THR A 6 -37.51 3.27 20.82
C THR A 6 -37.09 3.83 19.44
N GLY A 7 -35.88 3.68 18.92
CA GLY A 7 -34.83 2.73 19.20
C GLY A 7 -33.59 3.01 18.33
N THR A 8 -32.52 2.37 18.76
CA THR A 8 -31.12 2.42 18.32
C THR A 8 -30.87 1.96 16.88
N ALA A 9 -30.12 2.76 16.11
CA ALA A 9 -29.48 2.33 14.86
C ALA A 9 -27.95 2.37 15.01
N PHE A 10 -27.34 1.19 15.14
CA PHE A 10 -25.89 0.97 15.11
C PHE A 10 -25.34 1.28 13.71
N ARG A 11 -24.47 2.29 13.60
CA ARG A 11 -23.80 2.66 12.35
C ARG A 11 -22.31 2.35 12.46
N VAL A 12 -21.93 1.16 11.98
CA VAL A 12 -20.54 0.69 11.85
C VAL A 12 -19.81 1.60 10.85
N ARG A 13 -18.76 2.30 11.30
CA ARG A 13 -17.92 3.18 10.47
C ARG A 13 -16.51 2.60 10.28
N ARG A 14 -16.09 2.63 9.01
CA ARG A 14 -14.87 2.07 8.41
C ARG A 14 -13.61 2.92 8.70
N PRO A 15 -12.40 2.33 8.79
CA PRO A 15 -11.11 3.01 8.87
C PRO A 15 -10.46 3.25 7.48
N SER A 16 -9.46 4.15 7.38
CA SER A 16 -8.88 4.67 6.12
C SER A 16 -7.34 4.71 6.13
N SER A 17 -6.71 4.40 4.98
CA SER A 17 -5.27 4.21 4.68
C SER A 17 -4.53 5.45 4.13
N LEU A 18 -3.22 5.30 3.90
CA LEU A 18 -2.18 6.32 4.00
C LEU A 18 -1.67 6.90 2.67
N PHE A 19 -2.35 7.94 2.18
CA PHE A 19 -1.69 9.23 1.83
C PHE A 19 -2.02 10.26 2.92
N LYS A 20 -2.22 9.72 4.12
CA LYS A 20 -2.57 10.33 5.41
C LYS A 20 -1.42 10.19 6.39
N GLU A 21 -0.18 10.11 5.89
CA GLU A 21 0.98 9.79 6.74
C GLU A 21 1.18 10.82 7.86
N SER A 22 0.45 11.93 7.78
CA SER A 22 0.42 12.93 8.82
C SER A 22 -0.92 13.59 9.10
N LEU A 23 -2.07 13.15 8.55
CA LEU A 23 -3.31 13.95 8.54
C LEU A 23 -4.57 13.21 9.02
N GLY A 24 -5.31 13.84 9.94
CA GLY A 24 -6.52 13.31 10.53
C GLY A 24 -7.62 12.94 9.52
N GLY A 25 -8.49 12.00 9.93
CA GLY A 25 -9.40 11.21 9.08
C GLY A 25 -10.22 11.92 7.99
N SER A 26 -10.46 13.24 8.04
CA SER A 26 -11.29 13.94 7.03
C SER A 26 -10.51 14.56 5.86
N ILE A 27 -9.19 14.77 5.99
CA ILE A 27 -8.41 15.59 5.05
C ILE A 27 -7.96 14.84 3.78
N ALA A 28 -7.83 13.51 3.84
CA ALA A 28 -7.44 12.68 2.68
C ALA A 28 -8.28 12.87 1.41
N ARG A 29 -9.55 13.25 1.53
CA ARG A 29 -10.45 13.35 0.37
C ARG A 29 -10.22 14.58 -0.49
N ARG A 30 -9.64 15.65 0.06
CA ARG A 30 -9.48 16.94 -0.66
C ARG A 30 -8.12 17.11 -1.34
N LEU A 31 -7.11 16.35 -0.92
CA LEU A 31 -5.71 16.55 -1.31
C LEU A 31 -5.14 15.45 -2.24
N THR A 32 -5.84 14.34 -2.44
CA THR A 32 -5.33 13.12 -3.14
C THR A 32 -5.22 13.22 -4.66
N ARG A 33 -5.81 14.23 -5.33
CA ARG A 33 -5.76 14.34 -6.80
C ARG A 33 -4.58 15.21 -7.32
N PRO A 34 -4.23 16.35 -6.72
CA PRO A 34 -3.08 17.15 -7.16
C PRO A 34 -1.71 16.63 -6.69
N ILE A 35 -1.67 15.86 -5.59
CA ILE A 35 -0.43 15.52 -4.85
C ILE A 35 0.22 14.22 -5.31
N VAL A 36 -0.56 13.24 -5.76
CA VAL A 36 -0.01 11.91 -6.08
C VAL A 36 0.81 11.97 -7.38
N LYS A 37 0.52 12.89 -8.31
CA LYS A 37 1.18 12.92 -9.62
C LYS A 37 2.68 13.30 -9.57
N PRO A 38 3.14 14.35 -8.87
CA PRO A 38 4.56 14.74 -8.90
C PRO A 38 5.50 13.79 -8.15
N LEU A 39 5.10 13.32 -6.95
CA LEU A 39 5.91 12.38 -6.14
C LEU A 39 5.97 10.99 -6.78
N LEU A 40 4.85 10.51 -7.32
CA LEU A 40 4.83 9.24 -8.06
C LEU A 40 5.67 9.34 -9.33
N LYS A 41 5.71 10.50 -9.98
CA LYS A 41 6.59 10.75 -11.12
C LYS A 41 8.06 10.63 -10.72
N GLU A 42 8.51 11.34 -9.69
CA GLU A 42 9.90 11.24 -9.21
C GLU A 42 10.25 9.80 -8.77
N GLU A 43 9.35 9.10 -8.07
CA GLU A 43 9.56 7.73 -7.60
C GLU A 43 9.69 6.70 -8.74
N LEU A 44 8.91 6.85 -9.80
CA LEU A 44 8.85 5.83 -10.87
C LEU A 44 9.86 6.08 -12.00
N MET A 45 10.18 7.34 -12.29
CA MET A 45 11.02 7.71 -13.44
C MET A 45 12.38 7.03 -13.42
N ASP A 46 13.02 6.95 -12.25
CA ASP A 46 14.35 6.34 -12.12
C ASP A 46 14.31 4.80 -12.08
N THR A 47 13.12 4.21 -12.05
CA THR A 47 12.91 2.75 -11.87
C THR A 47 12.26 2.07 -13.08
N LEU A 48 12.00 2.81 -14.16
CA LEU A 48 11.37 2.29 -15.37
C LEU A 48 12.36 1.45 -16.17
N GLN A 49 12.07 0.16 -16.27
CA GLN A 49 12.77 -0.79 -17.15
C GLN A 49 11.90 -1.06 -18.38
N VAL A 50 12.46 -0.95 -19.58
CA VAL A 50 11.71 -1.07 -20.84
C VAL A 50 12.29 -2.17 -21.73
N GLY A 51 11.46 -2.72 -22.63
CA GLY A 51 11.90 -3.66 -23.65
C GLY A 51 11.74 -5.14 -23.30
N LEU A 52 10.88 -5.47 -22.33
CA LEU A 52 10.55 -6.88 -22.07
C LEU A 52 9.72 -7.44 -23.23
N LEU A 53 10.13 -8.57 -23.81
CA LEU A 53 9.36 -9.24 -24.86
C LEU A 53 7.97 -9.64 -24.34
N ILE A 54 6.96 -9.60 -25.21
CA ILE A 54 5.57 -9.92 -24.83
C ILE A 54 5.46 -11.37 -24.37
N GLU A 55 6.15 -12.28 -25.03
CA GLU A 55 6.19 -13.71 -24.70
C GLU A 55 6.84 -13.95 -23.34
N ASP A 56 7.94 -13.26 -23.04
CA ASP A 56 8.59 -13.32 -21.72
C ASP A 56 7.68 -12.75 -20.63
N PHE A 57 6.98 -11.63 -20.91
CA PHE A 57 5.99 -11.08 -19.99
C PHE A 57 4.91 -12.12 -19.67
N VAL A 58 4.33 -12.72 -20.70
CA VAL A 58 3.26 -13.71 -20.57
C VAL A 58 3.75 -14.96 -19.82
N TYR A 59 4.91 -15.49 -20.17
CA TYR A 59 5.45 -16.70 -19.58
C TYR A 59 5.90 -16.49 -18.14
N ARG A 60 6.70 -15.45 -17.88
CA ARG A 60 7.38 -15.26 -16.59
C ARG A 60 6.52 -14.53 -15.56
N ILE A 61 5.68 -13.59 -16.00
CA ILE A 61 4.85 -12.78 -15.08
C ILE A 61 3.48 -13.43 -14.89
N TRP A 62 2.83 -13.86 -15.97
CA TRP A 62 1.51 -14.49 -15.90
C TRP A 62 1.54 -16.03 -15.86
N GLY A 63 2.72 -16.65 -15.92
CA GLY A 63 2.85 -18.11 -15.77
C GLY A 63 2.23 -18.91 -16.91
N PHE A 64 2.09 -18.32 -18.10
CA PHE A 64 1.41 -18.97 -19.23
C PHE A 64 2.40 -19.36 -20.33
N HIS A 65 2.58 -20.67 -20.55
CA HIS A 65 3.44 -21.17 -21.62
C HIS A 65 2.74 -21.02 -23.00
N PRO A 66 3.38 -20.35 -24.00
CA PRO A 66 2.77 -20.12 -25.32
C PRO A 66 2.28 -21.40 -26.03
N ASP A 67 3.01 -22.51 -25.90
CA ASP A 67 2.65 -23.81 -26.51
C ASP A 67 1.29 -24.35 -26.08
N ARG A 68 0.73 -23.88 -24.97
CA ARG A 68 -0.61 -24.27 -24.52
C ARG A 68 -1.69 -23.93 -25.53
N LEU A 69 -1.48 -22.91 -26.37
CA LEU A 69 -2.41 -22.53 -27.44
C LEU A 69 -2.34 -23.47 -28.65
N GLN A 70 -1.32 -24.33 -28.73
CA GLN A 70 -1.10 -25.29 -29.82
C GLN A 70 -1.31 -24.61 -31.18
N TRP A 71 -0.58 -23.51 -31.41
CA TRP A 71 -0.81 -22.61 -32.54
C TRP A 71 -0.91 -23.33 -33.89
N GLU A 72 -0.07 -24.33 -34.15
CA GLU A 72 -0.11 -25.10 -35.39
C GLU A 72 -1.46 -25.80 -35.63
N LYS A 73 -2.10 -26.27 -34.55
CA LYS A 73 -3.37 -26.99 -34.60
C LYS A 73 -4.56 -26.04 -34.72
N PHE A 74 -4.56 -24.95 -33.94
CA PHE A 74 -5.71 -24.04 -33.83
C PHE A 74 -5.51 -22.70 -34.54
N PHE A 75 -4.50 -22.57 -35.41
CA PHE A 75 -4.20 -21.31 -36.11
C PHE A 75 -5.41 -20.73 -36.86
N LYS A 76 -6.26 -21.59 -37.45
CA LYS A 76 -7.45 -21.14 -38.18
C LYS A 76 -8.56 -20.66 -37.25
N ASP A 77 -8.66 -21.25 -36.06
CA ASP A 77 -9.72 -20.97 -35.09
C ASP A 77 -9.36 -19.77 -34.18
N LEU A 78 -8.07 -19.62 -33.84
CA LEU A 78 -7.52 -18.53 -33.05
C LEU A 78 -7.12 -17.33 -33.92
N GLN A 79 -8.13 -16.71 -34.54
CA GLN A 79 -8.00 -15.45 -35.29
C GLN A 79 -8.88 -14.36 -34.69
N LEU A 80 -8.48 -13.10 -34.85
CA LEU A 80 -9.35 -11.97 -34.53
C LEU A 80 -10.54 -11.95 -35.48
N ASP A 81 -11.73 -11.67 -34.93
CA ASP A 81 -12.93 -11.50 -35.75
C ASP A 81 -12.80 -10.20 -36.57
N LYS A 82 -12.76 -10.32 -37.90
CA LYS A 82 -12.56 -9.19 -38.81
C LYS A 82 -13.64 -8.12 -38.66
N THR A 83 -14.89 -8.53 -38.48
CA THR A 83 -16.02 -7.61 -38.32
C THR A 83 -15.88 -6.83 -37.02
N LEU A 84 -15.48 -7.48 -35.93
CA LEU A 84 -15.25 -6.81 -34.64
C LEU A 84 -14.02 -5.89 -34.68
N VAL A 85 -12.96 -6.27 -35.40
CA VAL A 85 -11.78 -5.41 -35.62
C VAL A 85 -12.16 -4.15 -36.39
N GLU A 86 -12.93 -4.26 -37.48
CA GLU A 86 -13.37 -3.09 -38.24
C GLU A 86 -14.35 -2.23 -37.42
N ALA A 87 -15.24 -2.85 -36.63
CA ALA A 87 -16.09 -2.11 -35.69
C ALA A 87 -15.28 -1.36 -34.62
N TYR A 88 -14.15 -1.92 -34.16
CA TYR A 88 -13.24 -1.23 -33.24
C TYR A 88 -12.54 -0.06 -33.94
N LYS A 89 -11.97 -0.26 -35.12
CA LYS A 89 -11.28 0.79 -35.90
C LYS A 89 -12.21 1.95 -36.26
N ALA A 90 -13.48 1.68 -36.57
CA ALA A 90 -14.47 2.71 -36.87
C ALA A 90 -14.65 3.72 -35.73
N THR A 91 -14.31 3.36 -34.48
CA THR A 91 -14.38 4.26 -33.33
C THR A 91 -13.24 5.28 -33.23
N PHE A 92 -12.19 5.16 -34.05
CA PHE A 92 -10.98 5.97 -33.92
C PHE A 92 -11.20 7.45 -34.23
N GLN A 93 -12.27 7.78 -34.94
CA GLN A 93 -12.69 9.15 -35.25
C GLN A 93 -13.48 9.78 -34.10
N HIS A 94 -13.88 9.00 -33.09
CA HIS A 94 -14.71 9.44 -31.96
C HIS A 94 -13.90 9.58 -30.67
N ALA A 95 -14.57 10.08 -29.62
CA ALA A 95 -13.99 10.11 -28.28
C ALA A 95 -13.61 8.69 -27.79
N GLU A 96 -12.58 8.62 -26.97
CA GLU A 96 -11.99 7.35 -26.49
C GLU A 96 -13.05 6.38 -25.91
N ARG A 97 -14.05 6.90 -25.19
CA ARG A 97 -15.13 6.10 -24.59
C ARG A 97 -15.91 5.20 -25.54
N TYR A 98 -15.94 5.53 -26.83
CA TYR A 98 -16.65 4.74 -27.83
C TYR A 98 -15.90 3.44 -28.17
N ARG A 99 -14.61 3.33 -27.80
CA ARG A 99 -13.74 2.17 -28.05
C ARG A 99 -14.02 0.99 -27.13
N TYR A 100 -14.45 1.26 -25.89
CA TYR A 100 -14.46 0.25 -24.83
C TYR A 100 -15.41 -0.92 -25.13
N ALA A 101 -16.62 -0.63 -25.60
CA ALA A 101 -17.61 -1.68 -25.87
C ALA A 101 -17.26 -2.56 -27.10
N PRO A 102 -16.87 -2.00 -28.26
CA PRO A 102 -16.36 -2.81 -29.37
C PRO A 102 -15.13 -3.64 -29.00
N PHE A 103 -14.21 -3.08 -28.21
CA PHE A 103 -13.03 -3.81 -27.76
C PHE A 103 -13.36 -4.95 -26.79
N ALA A 104 -14.28 -4.73 -25.85
CA ALA A 104 -14.79 -5.77 -24.96
C ALA A 104 -15.40 -6.94 -25.76
N ARG A 105 -16.20 -6.65 -26.80
CA ARG A 105 -16.74 -7.69 -27.69
C ARG A 105 -15.66 -8.45 -28.45
N LEU A 106 -14.61 -7.77 -28.89
CA LEU A 106 -13.45 -8.42 -29.51
C LEU A 106 -12.80 -9.39 -28.53
N ILE A 107 -12.61 -9.00 -27.27
CA ILE A 107 -12.09 -9.89 -26.22
C ILE A 107 -13.05 -11.05 -25.95
N ASP A 108 -14.36 -10.81 -25.81
CA ASP A 108 -15.34 -11.87 -25.58
C ASP A 108 -15.32 -12.93 -26.69
N SER A 109 -15.14 -12.52 -27.95
CA SER A 109 -14.94 -13.42 -29.09
C SER A 109 -13.68 -14.27 -28.94
N ILE A 110 -12.56 -13.67 -28.49
CA ILE A 110 -11.31 -14.40 -28.22
C ILE A 110 -11.51 -15.38 -27.06
N VAL A 111 -12.10 -14.94 -25.96
CA VAL A 111 -12.33 -15.76 -24.77
C VAL A 111 -13.22 -16.96 -25.09
N ALA A 112 -14.27 -16.78 -25.90
CA ALA A 112 -15.12 -17.89 -26.34
C ALA A 112 -14.32 -18.98 -27.07
N LYS A 113 -13.43 -18.59 -27.99
CA LYS A 113 -12.51 -19.52 -28.69
C LYS A 113 -11.53 -20.19 -27.72
N LEU A 114 -11.00 -19.43 -26.76
CA LEU A 114 -10.05 -19.95 -25.77
C LEU A 114 -10.68 -20.96 -24.81
N VAL A 115 -11.95 -20.81 -24.45
CA VAL A 115 -12.68 -21.78 -23.63
C VAL A 115 -12.68 -23.15 -24.31
N GLU A 116 -12.90 -23.19 -25.62
CA GLU A 116 -12.87 -24.43 -26.42
C GLU A 116 -11.45 -24.99 -26.55
N VAL A 117 -10.49 -24.15 -26.98
CA VAL A 117 -9.10 -24.57 -27.25
C VAL A 117 -8.40 -25.07 -25.98
N LEU A 118 -8.52 -24.32 -24.88
CA LEU A 118 -7.86 -24.62 -23.62
C LEU A 118 -8.71 -25.48 -22.68
N LYS A 119 -9.91 -25.88 -23.11
CA LYS A 119 -10.89 -26.66 -22.31
C LYS A 119 -11.12 -26.06 -20.94
N LEU A 120 -11.39 -24.75 -20.89
CA LEU A 120 -11.56 -24.03 -19.64
C LEU A 120 -12.93 -24.31 -19.03
N GLU A 121 -12.97 -24.52 -17.72
CA GLU A 121 -14.23 -24.62 -16.98
C GLU A 121 -14.95 -23.27 -16.92
N SER A 122 -16.27 -23.31 -17.09
CA SER A 122 -17.16 -22.15 -16.99
C SER A 122 -17.99 -22.24 -15.70
N PRO A 123 -18.21 -21.13 -14.98
CA PRO A 123 -17.80 -19.77 -15.30
C PRO A 123 -16.30 -19.51 -15.11
N LEU A 124 -15.72 -18.69 -15.99
CA LEU A 124 -14.36 -18.17 -15.82
C LEU A 124 -14.26 -17.29 -14.56
N PRO A 125 -13.08 -17.26 -13.91
CA PRO A 125 -12.88 -16.53 -12.65
C PRO A 125 -12.98 -15.01 -12.81
N VAL A 126 -12.67 -14.49 -14.00
CA VAL A 126 -12.63 -13.06 -14.31
C VAL A 126 -13.45 -12.75 -15.56
N SER A 127 -13.97 -11.53 -15.63
CA SER A 127 -14.58 -10.95 -16.82
C SER A 127 -13.91 -9.64 -17.20
N PHE A 128 -13.95 -9.32 -18.50
CA PHE A 128 -13.39 -8.09 -19.06
C PHE A 128 -14.51 -7.06 -19.20
N GLU A 129 -14.51 -6.06 -18.32
CA GLU A 129 -15.63 -5.14 -18.16
C GLU A 129 -15.31 -3.75 -18.70
N PRO A 130 -16.09 -3.22 -19.65
CA PRO A 130 -16.03 -1.81 -20.01
C PRO A 130 -16.62 -0.98 -18.86
N LEU A 131 -15.78 -0.17 -18.22
CA LEU A 131 -16.16 0.60 -17.04
C LEU A 131 -16.60 2.01 -17.40
N GLY A 132 -15.96 2.62 -18.40
CA GLY A 132 -16.30 3.95 -18.89
C GLY A 132 -16.36 5.00 -17.78
N SER A 133 -17.57 5.47 -17.44
CA SER A 133 -17.76 6.46 -16.38
C SER A 133 -17.82 5.89 -14.97
N THR A 134 -17.77 4.56 -14.82
CA THR A 134 -17.89 3.82 -13.56
C THR A 134 -16.68 4.06 -12.66
N TYR A 135 -16.94 4.41 -11.40
CA TYR A 135 -15.89 4.59 -10.41
C TYR A 135 -15.56 3.27 -9.73
N ILE A 136 -14.29 2.88 -9.79
CA ILE A 136 -13.71 1.93 -8.85
C ILE A 136 -13.18 2.72 -7.65
N ARG A 137 -13.58 2.27 -6.47
CA ARG A 137 -13.34 3.00 -5.22
C ARG A 137 -12.27 2.29 -4.38
N SER A 138 -11.46 3.07 -3.70
CA SER A 138 -10.72 2.64 -2.52
C SER A 138 -11.13 3.53 -1.36
N ASP A 139 -10.58 3.29 -0.16
CA ASP A 139 -10.76 4.23 0.95
C ASP A 139 -9.95 5.52 0.76
N ARG A 140 -9.10 5.58 -0.28
CA ARG A 140 -8.21 6.69 -0.59
C ARG A 140 -8.74 7.55 -1.73
N SER A 141 -9.18 6.92 -2.83
CA SER A 141 -9.63 7.67 -4.00
C SER A 141 -10.70 6.92 -4.81
N ASN A 142 -11.36 7.68 -5.69
CA ASN A 142 -12.27 7.14 -6.69
C ASN A 142 -11.67 7.45 -8.07
N ARG A 143 -11.47 6.40 -8.85
CA ARG A 143 -10.80 6.41 -10.13
C ARG A 143 -11.64 5.69 -11.17
N LYS A 144 -11.40 5.97 -12.44
CA LYS A 144 -12.14 5.43 -13.57
C LYS A 144 -11.13 4.89 -14.59
N PRO A 145 -10.65 3.65 -14.41
CA PRO A 145 -9.98 2.99 -15.51
C PRO A 145 -11.01 2.71 -16.61
N ASP A 146 -10.55 2.66 -17.84
CA ASP A 146 -11.44 2.49 -19.00
C ASP A 146 -12.06 1.08 -19.04
N MET A 147 -11.22 0.06 -18.80
CA MET A 147 -11.66 -1.32 -18.63
C MET A 147 -11.01 -1.96 -17.40
N GLY A 148 -11.77 -2.85 -16.75
CA GLY A 148 -11.30 -3.65 -15.63
C GLY A 148 -11.42 -5.13 -15.92
N ILE A 149 -10.41 -5.91 -15.55
CA ILE A 149 -10.54 -7.35 -15.43
C ILE A 149 -10.95 -7.60 -13.98
N ILE A 150 -12.16 -8.11 -13.77
CA ILE A 150 -12.81 -8.16 -12.45
C ILE A 150 -13.36 -9.58 -12.20
N GLY A 151 -13.41 -10.00 -10.94
CA GLY A 151 -14.08 -11.25 -10.55
C GLY A 151 -15.53 -11.31 -11.06
N LYS A 152 -15.89 -12.40 -11.74
CA LYS A 152 -17.20 -12.50 -12.43
C LYS A 152 -18.38 -12.39 -11.46
N GLN A 153 -18.31 -13.05 -10.30
CA GLN A 153 -19.37 -12.95 -9.30
C GLN A 153 -19.45 -11.52 -8.75
N ALA A 154 -18.30 -10.88 -8.52
CA ALA A 154 -18.30 -9.49 -8.08
C ALA A 154 -18.95 -8.52 -9.09
N VAL A 155 -18.84 -8.79 -10.38
CA VAL A 155 -19.51 -8.03 -11.44
C VAL A 155 -21.02 -8.28 -11.44
N GLU A 156 -21.45 -9.54 -11.35
CA GLU A 156 -22.86 -9.92 -11.29
C GLU A 156 -23.55 -9.28 -10.08
N GLU A 157 -22.94 -9.35 -8.91
CA GLU A 157 -23.42 -8.66 -7.70
C GLU A 157 -23.51 -7.14 -7.89
N TYR A 158 -22.54 -6.54 -8.58
CA TYR A 158 -22.56 -5.12 -8.88
C TYR A 158 -23.74 -4.76 -9.78
N ARG A 159 -23.95 -5.52 -10.87
CA ARG A 159 -25.06 -5.32 -11.82
C ARG A 159 -26.42 -5.46 -11.13
N LEU A 160 -26.63 -6.56 -10.40
CA LEU A 160 -27.85 -6.78 -9.63
C LEU A 160 -28.15 -5.63 -8.66
N ALA A 161 -27.12 -5.08 -8.03
CA ALA A 161 -27.30 -3.93 -7.14
C ALA A 161 -27.55 -2.62 -7.87
N GLN A 162 -27.16 -2.47 -9.14
CA GLN A 162 -27.49 -1.29 -9.95
C GLN A 162 -28.95 -1.28 -10.38
N ASP A 163 -29.54 -2.45 -10.62
CA ASP A 163 -30.93 -2.61 -11.08
C ASP A 163 -31.94 -2.58 -9.92
N GLY A 164 -31.47 -2.59 -8.68
CA GLY A 164 -32.30 -2.48 -7.48
C GLY A 164 -33.01 -1.12 -7.34
N PRO A 165 -34.20 -1.09 -6.71
CA PRO A 165 -35.02 0.13 -6.58
C PRO A 165 -34.41 1.19 -5.65
N ASP A 166 -33.50 0.80 -4.76
CA ASP A 166 -32.85 1.69 -3.82
C ASP A 166 -31.51 2.24 -4.36
N LYS A 167 -31.55 3.46 -4.89
CA LYS A 167 -30.37 4.15 -5.42
C LYS A 167 -29.29 4.45 -4.36
N HIS A 168 -29.61 4.42 -3.07
CA HIS A 168 -28.67 4.79 -2.00
C HIS A 168 -27.87 3.59 -1.42
N SER A 169 -28.26 2.35 -1.72
CA SER A 169 -27.59 1.12 -1.26
C SER A 169 -26.82 0.37 -2.36
N LYS A 170 -26.75 0.93 -3.58
CA LYS A 170 -26.08 0.34 -4.74
C LYS A 170 -24.65 -0.12 -4.42
N ALA A 171 -24.36 -1.40 -4.70
CA ALA A 171 -23.03 -1.98 -4.54
C ALA A 171 -22.00 -1.22 -5.36
N GLN A 172 -20.75 -1.20 -4.90
CA GLN A 172 -19.66 -0.43 -5.50
C GLN A 172 -18.50 -1.35 -5.81
N LEU A 173 -17.94 -1.22 -7.00
CA LEU A 173 -16.67 -1.86 -7.35
C LEU A 173 -15.53 -1.25 -6.54
N ARG A 174 -14.60 -2.11 -6.15
CA ARG A 174 -13.47 -1.77 -5.30
C ARG A 174 -12.15 -2.24 -5.91
N TRP A 175 -11.07 -1.52 -5.64
CA TRP A 175 -9.74 -1.86 -6.17
C TRP A 175 -9.19 -3.21 -5.66
N GLU A 176 -9.67 -3.68 -4.49
CA GLU A 176 -9.25 -4.97 -3.91
C GLU A 176 -9.57 -6.17 -4.83
N ILE A 177 -10.59 -6.04 -5.69
CA ILE A 177 -11.10 -7.13 -6.55
C ILE A 177 -10.74 -6.99 -8.03
N VAL A 178 -9.80 -6.13 -8.38
CA VAL A 178 -9.41 -5.84 -9.77
C VAL A 178 -8.06 -6.50 -10.06
N PRO A 179 -7.99 -7.76 -10.52
CA PRO A 179 -6.75 -8.45 -10.85
C PRO A 179 -5.81 -7.63 -11.75
N CYS A 180 -6.37 -7.02 -12.79
CA CYS A 180 -5.66 -6.30 -13.84
C CYS A 180 -6.61 -5.25 -14.46
N PHE A 181 -6.08 -4.23 -15.11
CA PHE A 181 -6.87 -3.18 -15.78
C PHE A 181 -6.28 -2.85 -17.16
N MET A 182 -7.07 -2.15 -17.98
CA MET A 182 -6.63 -1.64 -19.27
C MET A 182 -6.95 -0.15 -19.36
N GLU A 183 -5.98 0.63 -19.84
CA GLU A 183 -6.14 2.05 -20.12
C GLU A 183 -6.02 2.28 -21.63
N PHE A 184 -6.94 3.06 -22.18
CA PHE A 184 -6.95 3.44 -23.58
C PHE A 184 -6.41 4.84 -23.75
N LYS A 185 -5.75 5.07 -24.88
CA LYS A 185 -5.31 6.38 -25.38
C LYS A 185 -5.49 6.44 -26.89
N ARG A 186 -5.34 7.64 -27.44
CA ARG A 186 -5.57 7.95 -28.85
C ARG A 186 -4.37 8.65 -29.46
N PHE A 187 -4.03 8.29 -30.70
CA PHE A 187 -2.98 8.94 -31.46
C PHE A 187 -3.53 10.02 -32.42
N LEU A 188 -4.71 9.83 -33.01
CA LEU A 188 -5.26 10.71 -34.07
C LEU A 188 -6.16 11.86 -33.53
N PRO A 189 -6.27 13.04 -34.19
CA PRO A 189 -7.21 14.12 -33.84
C PRO A 189 -8.66 13.86 -34.28
N ILE A 190 -9.68 14.46 -33.62
CA ILE A 190 -11.12 14.22 -33.90
C ILE A 190 -11.46 14.80 -35.27
N ASP A 191 -12.00 13.97 -36.17
CA ASP A 191 -12.67 14.45 -37.37
C ASP A 191 -14.15 14.67 -37.03
N HIS A 192 -14.55 15.93 -36.94
CA HIS A 192 -15.90 16.31 -36.52
C HIS A 192 -16.97 16.00 -37.57
N ASP A 193 -16.59 15.80 -38.83
CA ASP A 193 -17.53 15.62 -39.94
C ASP A 193 -18.03 14.16 -40.04
N ALA A 194 -17.26 13.19 -39.52
CA ALA A 194 -17.65 11.78 -39.51
C ALA A 194 -18.72 11.41 -38.45
N VAL A 195 -18.94 12.28 -37.45
CA VAL A 195 -19.91 12.06 -36.36
C VAL A 195 -21.36 12.07 -36.86
N ILE A 196 -21.62 12.74 -37.99
CA ILE A 196 -22.98 12.87 -38.57
C ILE A 196 -23.40 11.60 -39.34
N LEU A 197 -22.45 10.81 -39.84
CA LEU A 197 -22.73 9.60 -40.64
C LEU A 197 -23.05 8.34 -39.79
N PHE A 198 -22.58 8.25 -38.54
CA PHE A 198 -22.83 7.08 -37.67
C PHE A 198 -24.28 7.01 -37.15
N GLN A 199 -25.01 8.13 -37.10
CA GLN A 199 -26.44 8.11 -36.75
C GLN A 199 -27.31 7.34 -37.77
N GLN A 200 -26.74 6.88 -38.89
CA GLN A 200 -27.45 6.27 -40.01
C GLN A 200 -27.08 4.80 -40.29
N ALA A 201 -26.26 4.14 -39.46
CA ALA A 201 -25.95 2.71 -39.61
C ALA A 201 -27.09 1.82 -39.06
N PRO A 202 -27.48 0.72 -39.76
CA PRO A 202 -28.64 -0.08 -39.37
C PRO A 202 -28.42 -0.91 -38.10
N ALA A 203 -29.39 -0.83 -37.18
CA ALA A 203 -29.49 -1.65 -35.98
C ALA A 203 -29.99 -3.06 -36.33
N ALA A 204 -29.06 -3.99 -36.57
CA ALA A 204 -29.41 -5.41 -36.68
C ALA A 204 -28.26 -6.26 -36.09
N ILE A 205 -28.39 -6.54 -34.80
CA ILE A 205 -27.97 -7.72 -34.00
C ILE A 205 -28.23 -7.28 -32.55
N SER A 206 -29.03 -8.07 -31.82
CA SER A 206 -29.61 -7.80 -30.49
C SER A 206 -28.93 -6.73 -29.64
N GLU A 207 -29.72 -5.77 -29.17
CA GLU A 207 -29.30 -4.74 -28.21
C GLU A 207 -28.47 -5.36 -27.06
N PRO A 208 -27.29 -4.81 -26.75
CA PRO A 208 -26.70 -5.01 -25.44
C PRO A 208 -27.61 -4.34 -24.41
N VAL A 209 -27.77 -4.94 -23.23
CA VAL A 209 -28.16 -4.19 -22.02
C VAL A 209 -26.97 -3.30 -21.65
N ALA A 210 -26.78 -2.26 -22.45
CA ALA A 210 -25.95 -1.12 -22.14
C ALA A 210 -26.67 -0.34 -21.04
N ILE A 211 -25.88 0.08 -20.05
CA ILE A 211 -26.24 1.10 -19.08
C ILE A 211 -27.00 2.21 -19.82
N THR A 212 -28.28 2.39 -19.52
CA THR A 212 -29.03 3.54 -20.02
C THR A 212 -28.39 4.78 -19.43
N LEU A 213 -27.47 5.38 -20.18
CA LEU A 213 -26.99 6.74 -19.99
C LEU A 213 -28.22 7.62 -20.18
N LYS A 214 -28.74 8.19 -19.09
CA LYS A 214 -29.66 9.32 -19.23
C LYS A 214 -28.86 10.47 -19.85
N PRO A 215 -29.40 11.19 -20.85
CA PRO A 215 -28.85 12.47 -21.25
C PRO A 215 -28.85 13.40 -20.04
N ASP A 216 -27.74 14.05 -19.76
CA ASP A 216 -27.67 15.12 -18.77
C ASP A 216 -28.46 16.33 -19.32
N ASP A 217 -29.44 16.78 -18.54
CA ASP A 217 -30.24 17.97 -18.82
C ASP A 217 -29.38 19.23 -18.91
N GLU A 218 -29.72 20.04 -19.91
CA GLU A 218 -29.17 21.36 -20.17
C GLU A 218 -29.43 22.38 -19.04
N CYS A 219 -28.62 23.42 -19.08
CA CYS A 219 -28.57 24.55 -18.18
C CYS A 219 -29.91 25.32 -18.03
N ARG A 220 -30.38 25.45 -16.78
CA ARG A 220 -31.19 26.52 -16.14
C ARG A 220 -32.21 27.32 -16.98
N GLN A 221 -33.48 27.35 -16.52
CA GLN A 221 -34.22 28.60 -16.20
C GLN A 221 -35.53 28.36 -15.39
N GLU A 222 -35.73 29.24 -14.41
CA GLU A 222 -36.93 29.75 -13.68
C GLU A 222 -38.27 28.98 -13.55
N GLY A 223 -38.90 29.10 -12.34
CA GLY A 223 -40.32 29.51 -12.25
C GLY A 223 -41.37 28.54 -11.64
N LEU A 224 -41.73 28.82 -10.37
CA LEU A 224 -43.09 28.78 -9.78
C LEU A 224 -44.02 27.51 -9.80
N LYS A 225 -44.49 27.20 -8.57
CA LYS A 225 -45.87 26.86 -8.11
C LYS A 225 -46.44 25.42 -8.19
N ARG A 226 -46.68 24.91 -6.96
CA ARG A 226 -47.94 24.34 -6.39
C ARG A 226 -48.40 22.90 -6.69
N LYS A 227 -48.54 22.18 -5.56
CA LYS A 227 -49.66 21.34 -5.05
C LYS A 227 -49.94 19.94 -5.64
N ASN A 228 -49.85 18.98 -4.71
CA ASN A 228 -50.77 17.90 -4.32
C ASN A 228 -51.58 17.17 -5.40
N VAL A 229 -51.64 15.84 -5.31
CA VAL A 229 -52.80 15.07 -4.76
C VAL A 229 -52.65 13.57 -5.11
N SER A 230 -52.62 12.76 -4.04
CA SER A 230 -53.28 11.47 -3.77
C SER A 230 -53.26 10.26 -4.74
N ASP A 231 -52.84 9.14 -4.15
CA ASP A 231 -53.69 7.98 -3.80
C ASP A 231 -53.79 6.70 -4.65
N GLU A 232 -53.83 5.63 -3.84
CA GLU A 232 -54.61 4.38 -3.93
C GLU A 232 -54.10 3.21 -4.81
N GLY A 233 -54.08 2.02 -4.19
CA GLY A 233 -54.45 0.79 -4.88
C GLY A 233 -53.55 -0.45 -4.75
N LEU A 234 -53.52 -1.10 -3.58
CA LEU A 234 -53.40 -2.58 -3.43
C LEU A 234 -54.72 -3.25 -3.96
N PRO A 235 -54.95 -4.60 -3.98
CA PRO A 235 -54.14 -5.83 -3.74
C PRO A 235 -54.54 -6.99 -4.76
N PRO A 236 -54.66 -8.30 -4.40
CA PRO A 236 -53.64 -9.33 -4.07
C PRO A 236 -53.79 -10.72 -4.75
N ALA A 237 -52.84 -11.61 -4.41
CA ALA A 237 -52.96 -13.05 -4.09
C ALA A 237 -53.16 -14.11 -5.21
N LYS A 238 -52.34 -15.18 -5.16
CA LYS A 238 -52.70 -16.48 -4.56
C LYS A 238 -51.56 -17.52 -4.62
N ARG A 239 -51.43 -18.25 -3.49
CA ARG A 239 -50.70 -19.53 -3.30
C ARG A 239 -51.33 -20.66 -4.13
N VAL A 240 -50.55 -21.70 -4.45
CA VAL A 240 -50.89 -23.12 -4.20
C VAL A 240 -49.59 -23.94 -4.04
N ASN A 241 -49.56 -24.78 -2.99
CA ASN A 241 -48.58 -25.83 -2.67
C ASN A 241 -48.79 -27.08 -3.54
N GLN A 242 -47.76 -27.93 -3.70
CA GLN A 242 -47.82 -29.37 -3.35
C GLN A 242 -46.50 -30.11 -3.68
N ASP A 243 -45.88 -30.65 -2.64
CA ASP A 243 -45.09 -31.92 -2.60
C ASP A 243 -46.08 -33.13 -2.67
N PRO A 244 -45.70 -34.44 -2.75
CA PRO A 244 -44.41 -35.07 -2.34
C PRO A 244 -43.91 -36.32 -3.15
N SER A 245 -42.65 -36.72 -2.87
CA SER A 245 -42.04 -38.07 -2.68
C SER A 245 -42.35 -39.28 -3.60
N ILE A 246 -41.32 -40.12 -3.90
CA ILE A 246 -41.20 -41.58 -3.54
C ILE A 246 -40.03 -42.30 -4.28
N THR A 247 -39.11 -42.90 -3.47
CA THR A 247 -38.37 -44.22 -3.57
C THR A 247 -37.59 -44.63 -4.85
N SER A 248 -36.57 -45.51 -4.89
CA SER A 248 -35.75 -46.33 -3.97
C SER A 248 -34.71 -47.12 -4.80
N ASP A 249 -33.62 -47.54 -4.14
CA ASP A 249 -32.95 -48.86 -4.25
C ASP A 249 -31.90 -49.24 -5.34
N ARG A 250 -30.67 -49.46 -4.82
CA ARG A 250 -29.87 -50.71 -4.75
C ARG A 250 -28.74 -51.05 -5.77
N SER A 251 -27.59 -51.40 -5.13
CA SER A 251 -26.57 -52.46 -5.42
C SER A 251 -25.68 -52.32 -6.68
N ASP A 252 -24.40 -52.73 -6.76
CA ASP A 252 -23.57 -53.64 -5.96
C ASP A 252 -22.05 -53.49 -6.30
N ARG A 253 -21.20 -53.67 -5.28
CA ARG A 253 -19.92 -54.43 -5.14
C ARG A 253 -18.70 -54.43 -6.11
N SER A 254 -17.57 -54.62 -5.41
CA SER A 254 -16.25 -55.25 -5.72
C SER A 254 -15.13 -54.33 -6.24
N ASP A 255 -14.02 -54.06 -5.53
CA ASP A 255 -13.02 -54.83 -4.75
C ASP A 255 -11.81 -55.25 -5.61
N GLY A 256 -10.59 -54.97 -5.13
CA GLY A 256 -9.34 -55.24 -5.87
C GLY A 256 -8.13 -54.40 -5.45
N SER A 257 -7.48 -54.80 -4.36
CA SER A 257 -6.13 -54.40 -3.91
C SER A 257 -5.02 -55.11 -4.69
N VAL A 258 -3.88 -54.46 -4.96
CA VAL A 258 -2.55 -55.11 -5.00
C VAL A 258 -1.44 -54.09 -4.69
N ASP A 259 -0.61 -54.40 -3.69
CA ASP A 259 0.70 -53.80 -3.36
C ASP A 259 1.79 -54.24 -4.34
N GLU A 260 2.83 -53.42 -4.58
CA GLU A 260 4.22 -53.78 -4.24
C GLU A 260 5.27 -52.72 -4.66
N SER A 261 6.31 -52.70 -3.82
CA SER A 261 7.51 -51.87 -3.75
C SER A 261 8.52 -52.01 -4.90
N HIS A 262 9.40 -51.01 -5.09
CA HIS A 262 10.87 -51.21 -5.10
C HIS A 262 11.67 -49.90 -4.97
N SER A 263 12.89 -50.08 -4.46
CA SER A 263 13.87 -49.19 -3.84
C SER A 263 14.95 -48.61 -4.76
N THR A 264 15.80 -47.72 -4.19
CA THR A 264 17.24 -47.36 -4.46
C THR A 264 17.45 -45.91 -4.93
N SER A 265 18.57 -45.20 -4.70
CA SER A 265 19.49 -45.03 -3.55
C SER A 265 20.30 -43.73 -3.78
N SER A 266 20.77 -43.11 -2.69
CA SER A 266 22.14 -42.56 -2.48
C SER A 266 22.70 -41.30 -3.18
N VAL A 267 22.81 -40.22 -2.37
CA VAL A 267 23.95 -39.29 -2.04
C VAL A 267 24.70 -38.42 -3.09
N PRO A 268 25.40 -37.32 -2.67
CA PRO A 268 25.51 -36.06 -3.40
C PRO A 268 26.96 -35.74 -3.82
N ILE A 269 27.17 -34.66 -4.57
CA ILE A 269 28.51 -34.14 -4.86
C ILE A 269 28.58 -32.64 -4.54
N GLU A 270 29.45 -32.35 -3.58
CA GLU A 270 30.05 -31.09 -3.11
C GLU A 270 31.26 -30.82 -4.06
N VAL A 271 31.71 -29.63 -4.50
CA VAL A 271 32.39 -28.44 -3.90
C VAL A 271 32.90 -27.59 -5.12
N PRO A 272 33.70 -26.50 -5.05
CA PRO A 272 33.85 -25.38 -4.10
C PRO A 272 33.90 -23.97 -4.77
N ASN A 273 33.76 -22.96 -3.91
CA ASN A 273 34.19 -21.57 -4.08
C ASN A 273 35.72 -21.42 -4.24
N ALA A 274 36.17 -20.45 -5.05
CA ALA A 274 37.49 -19.84 -4.91
C ALA A 274 37.49 -18.40 -5.45
N GLY A 275 37.64 -17.43 -4.55
CA GLY A 275 38.10 -16.09 -4.88
C GLY A 275 39.63 -16.02 -4.79
N ALA A 276 40.25 -15.17 -5.61
CA ALA A 276 41.57 -14.62 -5.34
C ALA A 276 41.80 -13.34 -6.17
N SER A 277 41.98 -12.25 -5.45
CA SER A 277 42.47 -10.95 -5.90
C SER A 277 44.00 -11.00 -6.06
N ILE A 278 44.57 -10.45 -7.14
CA ILE A 278 45.98 -10.02 -7.17
C ILE A 278 46.14 -8.70 -7.94
N SER A 279 46.81 -7.76 -7.30
CA SER A 279 47.28 -6.44 -7.74
C SER A 279 48.58 -6.50 -8.56
N ALA A 280 48.79 -5.58 -9.52
CA ALA A 280 50.10 -4.92 -9.76
C ALA A 280 50.08 -3.84 -10.88
N VAL A 281 50.30 -2.59 -10.47
CA VAL A 281 51.25 -1.56 -10.97
C VAL A 281 51.72 -1.55 -12.44
N GLY A 282 51.32 -0.48 -13.17
CA GLY A 282 52.18 0.56 -13.76
C GLY A 282 53.00 0.31 -15.04
N THR A 283 52.74 1.09 -16.10
CA THR A 283 53.69 2.04 -16.77
C THR A 283 53.05 2.60 -18.04
N GLY A 284 53.25 3.90 -18.29
CA GLY A 284 52.52 4.67 -19.30
C GLY A 284 53.08 4.62 -20.71
N THR A 285 52.27 5.10 -21.66
CA THR A 285 52.66 5.87 -22.85
C THR A 285 51.36 6.28 -23.58
N GLU A 286 51.08 7.58 -23.68
CA GLU A 286 50.16 8.09 -24.70
C GLU A 286 50.84 8.01 -26.07
N PRO A 287 50.07 7.77 -27.14
CA PRO A 287 49.76 8.91 -28.00
C PRO A 287 48.30 8.95 -28.47
N GLU A 288 47.90 10.20 -28.75
CA GLU A 288 46.66 10.70 -29.33
C GLU A 288 46.03 9.81 -30.41
N ASN A 289 44.70 9.63 -30.35
CA ASN A 289 43.87 9.39 -31.53
C ASN A 289 42.41 9.78 -31.30
N PHE A 290 42.00 10.87 -31.96
CA PHE A 290 40.65 11.16 -32.46
C PHE A 290 39.46 10.67 -31.61
N GLU A 291 39.09 11.47 -30.60
CA GLU A 291 37.76 11.41 -30.02
C GLU A 291 36.72 11.88 -31.06
N THR A 292 36.09 10.92 -31.73
CA THR A 292 34.75 11.15 -32.26
C THR A 292 33.83 11.39 -31.07
N HIS A 293 33.43 12.64 -30.85
CA HIS A 293 32.28 13.00 -30.01
C HIS A 293 31.02 12.30 -30.54
N ARG A 294 30.83 11.03 -30.16
CA ARG A 294 29.49 10.45 -30.04
C ARG A 294 28.93 10.99 -28.75
N SER A 295 28.11 12.03 -28.88
CA SER A 295 27.22 12.54 -27.86
C SER A 295 26.50 11.37 -27.19
N ARG A 296 26.94 11.01 -25.99
CA ARG A 296 26.24 10.08 -25.11
C ARG A 296 25.09 10.84 -24.44
N CYS A 297 24.11 11.22 -25.25
CA CYS A 297 22.77 11.57 -24.77
C CYS A 297 21.95 10.28 -24.72
N GLU A 298 22.24 9.42 -23.73
CA GLU A 298 21.28 8.39 -23.32
C GLU A 298 20.15 9.12 -22.58
N LEU A 299 19.08 9.45 -23.31
CA LEU A 299 17.84 9.97 -22.73
C LEU A 299 17.26 8.87 -21.85
N ASN A 300 17.29 9.05 -20.52
CA ASN A 300 16.50 8.20 -19.62
C ASN A 300 15.04 8.24 -20.09
N PRO A 301 14.40 7.09 -20.39
CA PRO A 301 13.03 7.06 -20.88
C PRO A 301 12.10 7.67 -19.84
N GLN A 302 11.42 8.77 -20.19
CA GLN A 302 10.49 9.45 -19.31
C GLN A 302 9.07 8.92 -19.52
N MET A 303 8.40 8.56 -18.42
CA MET A 303 6.97 8.25 -18.41
C MET A 303 6.14 9.46 -18.87
N THR A 304 5.21 9.22 -19.77
CA THR A 304 4.19 10.18 -20.20
C THR A 304 3.16 10.41 -19.10
N GLU A 305 2.37 11.47 -19.22
CA GLU A 305 1.28 11.77 -18.28
C GLU A 305 0.21 10.66 -18.25
N ASP A 306 0.00 10.00 -19.39
CA ASP A 306 -0.92 8.88 -19.55
C ASP A 306 -0.40 7.61 -18.87
N GLU A 307 0.89 7.33 -18.99
CA GLU A 307 1.54 6.22 -18.27
C GLU A 307 1.52 6.45 -16.75
N LEU A 308 1.67 7.70 -16.31
CA LEU A 308 1.48 8.08 -14.90
C LEU A 308 0.03 7.90 -14.44
N GLN A 309 -0.97 8.11 -15.31
CA GLN A 309 -2.36 7.81 -14.99
C GLN A 309 -2.59 6.32 -14.75
N ALA A 310 -2.06 5.44 -15.59
CA ALA A 310 -2.12 3.99 -15.38
C ALA A 310 -1.40 3.57 -14.09
N ALA A 311 -0.22 4.14 -13.82
CA ALA A 311 0.51 3.89 -12.57
C ALA A 311 -0.32 4.29 -11.33
N ASN A 312 -1.13 5.35 -11.40
CA ASN A 312 -2.04 5.70 -10.31
C ASN A 312 -3.05 4.59 -10.00
N TYR A 313 -3.56 3.87 -11.01
CA TYR A 313 -4.45 2.73 -10.80
C TYR A 313 -3.71 1.53 -10.20
N ALA A 314 -2.47 1.27 -10.63
CA ALA A 314 -1.64 0.25 -10.01
C ALA A 314 -1.37 0.56 -8.53
N SER A 315 -1.11 1.83 -8.18
CA SER A 315 -1.01 2.30 -6.79
C SER A 315 -2.30 2.05 -6.00
N GLU A 316 -3.48 2.18 -6.63
CA GLU A 316 -4.75 1.81 -6.02
C GLU A 316 -4.89 0.31 -5.73
N CYS A 317 -4.48 -0.54 -6.68
CA CYS A 317 -4.47 -1.99 -6.50
C CYS A 317 -3.50 -2.44 -5.39
N LEU A 318 -2.28 -1.89 -5.35
CA LEU A 318 -1.29 -2.14 -4.29
C LEU A 318 -1.75 -1.60 -2.92
N GLY A 319 -2.68 -0.66 -2.92
CA GLY A 319 -3.23 -0.01 -1.72
C GLY A 319 -4.08 -0.87 -0.79
N ASP A 320 -4.42 -2.09 -1.22
CA ASP A 320 -5.07 -3.09 -0.38
C ASP A 320 -4.07 -3.83 0.53
N GLY A 321 -2.78 -3.78 0.20
CA GLY A 321 -1.71 -4.39 1.00
C GLY A 321 -1.65 -5.92 0.94
N ARG A 322 -2.39 -6.54 0.01
CA ARG A 322 -2.47 -8.01 -0.21
C ARG A 322 -1.74 -8.45 -1.48
N ARG A 323 -0.93 -7.58 -2.08
CA ARG A 323 -0.25 -7.82 -3.35
C ARG A 323 1.23 -7.51 -3.27
N ARG A 324 2.01 -8.32 -3.98
CA ARG A 324 3.42 -8.10 -4.26
C ARG A 324 3.60 -7.22 -5.51
N TYR A 325 2.76 -7.40 -6.53
CA TYR A 325 2.80 -6.63 -7.78
C TYR A 325 1.41 -6.52 -8.43
N VAL A 326 1.31 -5.69 -9.48
CA VAL A 326 0.11 -5.47 -10.30
C VAL A 326 0.51 -5.39 -11.76
N THR A 327 -0.34 -5.89 -12.66
CA THR A 327 -0.14 -5.78 -14.12
C THR A 327 -1.27 -5.00 -14.79
N SER A 328 -0.99 -4.41 -15.95
CA SER A 328 -2.01 -3.73 -16.77
C SER A 328 -1.67 -3.73 -18.26
N PHE A 329 -2.64 -3.28 -19.06
CA PHE A 329 -2.48 -2.99 -20.49
C PHE A 329 -2.56 -1.49 -20.72
N MET A 330 -1.75 -0.99 -21.64
CA MET A 330 -1.91 0.33 -22.24
C MET A 330 -2.20 0.14 -23.74
N ILE A 331 -3.30 0.71 -24.22
CA ILE A 331 -3.80 0.52 -25.58
C ILE A 331 -3.93 1.88 -26.26
N THR A 332 -3.06 2.17 -27.23
CA THR A 332 -3.11 3.39 -28.02
C THR A 332 -3.56 3.06 -29.43
N ASP A 333 -4.83 3.32 -29.73
CA ASP A 333 -5.50 2.88 -30.96
C ASP A 333 -5.35 1.35 -31.18
N LEU A 334 -4.39 0.92 -32.01
CA LEU A 334 -4.07 -0.50 -32.27
C LEU A 334 -2.83 -1.02 -31.53
N LYS A 335 -2.00 -0.11 -31.00
CA LYS A 335 -0.75 -0.46 -30.32
C LYS A 335 -1.05 -0.85 -28.88
N VAL A 336 -0.44 -1.94 -28.44
CA VAL A 336 -0.60 -2.50 -27.09
C VAL A 336 0.78 -2.61 -26.44
N SER A 337 0.88 -2.19 -25.18
CA SER A 337 1.99 -2.55 -24.27
C SER A 337 1.45 -3.14 -22.97
N LEU A 338 2.25 -4.01 -22.37
CA LEU A 338 2.00 -4.64 -21.08
C LEU A 338 2.88 -3.99 -20.01
N TRP A 339 2.31 -3.86 -18.82
CA TRP A 339 2.92 -3.13 -17.72
C TRP A 339 2.91 -3.95 -16.45
N TYR A 340 4.00 -3.87 -15.69
CA TYR A 340 4.18 -4.50 -14.40
C TYR A 340 4.67 -3.48 -13.38
N TYR A 341 4.06 -3.48 -12.20
CA TYR A 341 4.35 -2.55 -11.12
C TYR A 341 4.54 -3.34 -9.81
N ASP A 342 5.70 -3.21 -9.17
CA ASP A 342 5.96 -3.79 -7.85
C ASP A 342 6.57 -2.76 -6.88
N ARG A 343 7.08 -3.22 -5.74
CA ARG A 343 7.69 -2.34 -4.73
C ARG A 343 9.10 -1.87 -5.09
N ILE A 344 9.69 -2.40 -6.15
CA ILE A 344 11.06 -2.15 -6.60
C ILE A 344 11.06 -1.17 -7.78
N GLY A 345 10.15 -1.33 -8.74
CA GLY A 345 10.10 -0.49 -9.94
C GLY A 345 8.97 -0.83 -10.89
N VAL A 346 9.10 -0.32 -12.12
CA VAL A 346 8.13 -0.50 -13.20
C VAL A 346 8.79 -1.20 -14.37
N ILE A 347 8.08 -2.15 -14.99
CA ILE A 347 8.53 -2.81 -16.22
C ILE A 347 7.49 -2.56 -17.31
N LYS A 348 7.96 -2.08 -18.46
CA LYS A 348 7.17 -1.92 -19.70
C LYS A 348 7.64 -2.94 -20.73
N SER A 349 6.70 -3.68 -21.32
CA SER A 349 7.01 -4.55 -22.45
C SER A 349 7.34 -3.75 -23.71
N GLU A 350 7.79 -4.44 -24.76
CA GLU A 350 7.72 -3.91 -26.11
C GLU A 350 6.27 -3.57 -26.50
N GLU A 351 6.12 -2.68 -27.48
CA GLU A 351 4.83 -2.34 -28.08
C GLU A 351 4.60 -3.18 -29.32
N PHE A 352 3.38 -3.69 -29.49
CA PHE A 352 2.98 -4.42 -30.69
C PHE A 352 1.64 -3.94 -31.21
N ASP A 353 1.40 -4.10 -32.51
CA ASP A 353 0.09 -3.83 -33.12
C ASP A 353 -0.80 -5.07 -33.00
N LEU A 354 -2.00 -4.91 -32.44
CA LEU A 354 -2.91 -6.04 -32.24
C LEU A 354 -3.48 -6.62 -33.54
N VAL A 355 -3.47 -5.87 -34.65
CA VAL A 355 -3.97 -6.33 -35.96
C VAL A 355 -2.84 -6.92 -36.80
N GLU A 356 -1.65 -6.31 -36.78
CA GLU A 356 -0.48 -6.87 -37.49
C GLU A 356 0.04 -8.12 -36.76
N ASN A 357 -0.01 -8.14 -35.43
CA ASN A 357 0.47 -9.23 -34.58
C ASN A 357 -0.65 -9.77 -33.65
N PRO A 358 -1.75 -10.32 -34.21
CA PRO A 358 -2.90 -10.78 -33.42
C PRO A 358 -2.56 -11.95 -32.49
N ARG A 359 -1.52 -12.73 -32.82
CA ARG A 359 -1.05 -13.83 -31.98
C ARG A 359 -0.60 -13.36 -30.60
N LEU A 360 0.11 -12.23 -30.53
CA LEU A 360 0.56 -11.65 -29.26
C LEU A 360 -0.62 -11.16 -28.41
N PHE A 361 -1.63 -10.56 -29.05
CA PHE A 361 -2.83 -10.12 -28.34
C PHE A 361 -3.62 -11.31 -27.77
N ILE A 362 -3.88 -12.32 -28.59
CA ILE A 362 -4.58 -13.55 -28.16
C ILE A 362 -3.80 -14.26 -27.05
N LEU A 363 -2.46 -14.32 -27.16
CA LEU A 363 -1.59 -14.88 -26.13
C LEU A 363 -1.75 -14.15 -24.78
N ALA A 364 -1.73 -12.82 -24.79
CA ALA A 364 -1.93 -12.02 -23.58
C ALA A 364 -3.33 -12.22 -22.96
N ILE A 365 -4.39 -12.26 -23.78
CA ILE A 365 -5.76 -12.53 -23.31
C ILE A 365 -5.89 -13.95 -22.74
N ALA A 366 -5.25 -14.95 -23.37
CA ALA A 366 -5.23 -16.33 -22.87
C ALA A 366 -4.54 -16.45 -21.50
N ALA A 367 -3.41 -15.75 -21.34
CA ALA A 367 -2.69 -15.71 -20.08
C ALA A 367 -3.56 -15.12 -18.97
N VAL A 368 -4.11 -13.92 -19.15
CA VAL A 368 -4.98 -13.25 -18.16
C VAL A 368 -6.22 -14.08 -17.83
N THR A 369 -6.84 -14.72 -18.82
CA THR A 369 -8.05 -15.54 -18.63
C THR A 369 -7.79 -16.79 -17.79
N THR A 370 -6.55 -17.29 -17.79
CA THR A 370 -6.17 -18.53 -17.08
C THR A 370 -5.28 -18.29 -15.87
N CYS A 371 -4.91 -17.04 -15.62
CA CYS A 371 -4.04 -16.58 -14.55
C CYS A 371 -4.65 -16.88 -13.17
N ASP A 372 -3.81 -17.32 -12.23
CA ASP A 372 -4.21 -17.54 -10.84
C ASP A 372 -3.90 -16.32 -9.96
N MET A 373 -4.29 -16.40 -8.69
CA MET A 373 -4.07 -15.31 -7.72
C MET A 373 -2.59 -14.95 -7.54
N LYS A 374 -1.68 -15.93 -7.55
CA LYS A 374 -0.23 -15.68 -7.41
C LYS A 374 0.27 -14.90 -8.62
N HIS A 375 -0.10 -15.31 -9.82
CA HIS A 375 0.33 -14.70 -11.07
C HIS A 375 -0.35 -13.34 -11.33
N PHE A 376 -1.51 -13.07 -10.71
CA PHE A 376 -2.08 -11.72 -10.57
C PHE A 376 -1.40 -10.85 -9.49
N GLY A 377 -0.36 -11.38 -8.85
CA GLY A 377 0.48 -10.68 -7.89
C GLY A 377 -0.05 -10.64 -6.47
N PHE A 378 -1.06 -11.44 -6.10
CA PHE A 378 -1.52 -11.55 -4.71
C PHE A 378 -0.51 -12.28 -3.83
N GLU A 379 -0.45 -11.89 -2.56
CA GLU A 379 0.48 -12.41 -1.55
C GLU A 379 0.27 -13.92 -1.32
N PRO A 380 1.21 -14.79 -1.73
CA PRO A 380 1.09 -16.23 -1.61
C PRO A 380 0.93 -16.74 -0.18
N MET A 381 1.43 -15.99 0.82
CA MET A 381 1.28 -16.35 2.23
C MET A 381 -0.17 -16.23 2.73
N ILE A 382 -1.07 -15.56 2.00
CA ILE A 382 -2.48 -15.38 2.37
C ILE A 382 -3.33 -16.48 1.72
N HIS A 383 -3.83 -17.39 2.54
CA HIS A 383 -4.58 -18.57 2.12
C HIS A 383 -6.04 -18.52 2.55
N PRO A 384 -6.94 -19.14 1.77
CA PRO A 384 -8.31 -19.36 2.23
C PRO A 384 -8.34 -20.23 3.50
N PRO A 385 -9.40 -20.14 4.32
CA PRO A 385 -9.53 -20.91 5.56
C PRO A 385 -9.41 -22.43 5.32
N SER A 386 -8.70 -23.11 6.22
CA SER A 386 -8.48 -24.57 6.18
C SER A 386 -9.77 -25.40 6.30
N THR A 387 -10.89 -24.80 6.71
CA THR A 387 -12.21 -25.43 6.78
C THR A 387 -12.83 -25.66 5.40
N ILE A 388 -12.22 -25.16 4.33
CA ILE A 388 -12.65 -25.41 2.95
C ILE A 388 -12.05 -26.76 2.50
N PRO A 389 -12.87 -27.79 2.17
CA PRO A 389 -12.38 -29.14 1.83
C PRO A 389 -11.65 -29.20 0.47
N PRO A 390 -10.74 -30.16 0.21
CA PRO A 390 -10.29 -30.50 -1.14
C PRO A 390 -11.47 -31.11 -1.94
N PRO A 391 -11.65 -30.84 -3.25
CA PRO A 391 -10.72 -30.26 -4.24
C PRO A 391 -10.67 -28.73 -4.25
N MET A 392 -11.46 -28.05 -3.40
CA MET A 392 -11.36 -26.61 -3.17
C MET A 392 -10.10 -26.20 -2.36
N ARG A 393 -9.06 -27.06 -2.27
CA ARG A 393 -7.85 -26.79 -1.47
C ARG A 393 -6.53 -27.17 -2.16
N LEU A 394 -6.43 -28.30 -2.88
CA LEU A 394 -5.18 -28.77 -3.50
C LEU A 394 -5.45 -29.44 -4.86
N GLU A 395 -4.56 -29.17 -5.83
CA GLU A 395 -4.32 -29.75 -7.18
C GLU A 395 -4.54 -28.88 -8.43
N HIS A 396 -5.18 -27.72 -8.32
CA HIS A 396 -4.92 -26.61 -9.25
C HIS A 396 -4.97 -25.34 -8.42
N PRO A 397 -4.09 -24.34 -8.66
CA PRO A 397 -4.25 -23.04 -8.01
C PRO A 397 -5.64 -22.57 -8.39
N ILE A 398 -6.54 -22.64 -7.42
CA ILE A 398 -7.96 -22.51 -7.69
C ILE A 398 -8.10 -21.15 -8.33
N ARG A 399 -8.60 -21.13 -9.56
CA ARG A 399 -9.05 -19.95 -10.28
C ARG A 399 -10.19 -19.33 -9.50
N ARG A 400 -9.85 -18.69 -8.39
CA ARG A 400 -10.77 -17.95 -7.54
C ARG A 400 -10.70 -16.51 -7.97
N GLU A 401 -11.87 -15.90 -8.05
CA GLU A 401 -11.90 -14.45 -8.05
C GLU A 401 -11.27 -13.91 -6.76
N PRO A 402 -10.64 -12.73 -6.80
CA PRO A 402 -10.11 -12.12 -5.61
C PRO A 402 -11.19 -11.84 -4.56
N PRO A 403 -10.98 -12.21 -3.29
CA PRO A 403 -11.97 -12.00 -2.25
C PRO A 403 -12.11 -10.51 -1.90
N ARG A 404 -13.35 -10.03 -1.83
CA ARG A 404 -13.65 -8.69 -1.27
C ARG A 404 -13.16 -8.54 0.18
N ASN A 405 -13.27 -9.61 0.97
CA ASN A 405 -12.91 -9.63 2.38
C ASN A 405 -12.05 -10.86 2.73
N ILE A 406 -10.90 -10.62 3.35
CA ILE A 406 -9.98 -11.66 3.83
C ILE A 406 -10.10 -11.93 5.33
N SER A 407 -11.08 -11.35 6.02
CA SER A 407 -11.37 -11.70 7.41
C SER A 407 -11.72 -13.19 7.49
N GLY A 408 -10.99 -13.92 8.34
CA GLY A 408 -11.10 -15.37 8.48
C GLY A 408 -10.08 -16.15 7.66
N TRP A 409 -9.46 -15.54 6.64
CA TRP A 409 -8.36 -16.13 5.89
C TRP A 409 -7.14 -16.33 6.78
N GLU A 410 -6.23 -17.18 6.34
CA GLU A 410 -5.04 -17.58 7.08
C GLU A 410 -3.79 -16.98 6.46
N ILE A 411 -2.79 -16.68 7.30
CA ILE A 411 -1.44 -16.35 6.88
C ILE A 411 -0.55 -17.48 7.34
N HIS A 412 0.18 -18.09 6.40
CA HIS A 412 1.12 -19.16 6.67
C HIS A 412 2.53 -18.63 6.51
N ILE A 413 3.36 -18.79 7.53
CA ILE A 413 4.77 -18.39 7.52
C ILE A 413 5.61 -19.65 7.76
N ASP A 414 6.32 -20.09 6.73
CA ASP A 414 6.99 -21.39 6.73
C ASP A 414 8.19 -21.45 7.67
N GLU A 415 8.91 -20.34 7.79
CA GLU A 415 10.08 -20.24 8.64
C GLU A 415 10.26 -18.81 9.15
N GLY A 416 10.94 -18.70 10.28
CA GLY A 416 11.30 -17.43 10.88
C GLY A 416 12.01 -17.62 12.21
N VAL A 417 12.32 -16.49 12.84
CA VAL A 417 13.04 -16.43 14.11
C VAL A 417 12.24 -15.65 15.14
N ASP A 418 12.32 -16.08 16.40
CA ASP A 418 11.58 -15.49 17.51
C ASP A 418 12.21 -14.19 18.04
N SER A 419 11.70 -13.70 19.18
CA SER A 419 12.22 -12.51 19.85
C SER A 419 13.64 -12.61 20.39
N GLU A 420 14.21 -13.81 20.46
CA GLU A 420 15.59 -14.08 20.89
C GLU A 420 16.51 -14.43 19.70
N GLY A 421 15.95 -14.56 18.49
CA GLY A 421 16.67 -14.95 17.29
C GLY A 421 16.77 -16.47 17.11
N LYS A 422 15.97 -17.24 17.86
CA LYS A 422 15.90 -18.70 17.73
C LYS A 422 14.89 -19.07 16.65
N MET A 423 15.19 -20.12 15.88
CA MET A 423 14.28 -20.62 14.85
C MET A 423 12.94 -21.02 15.45
N VAL A 424 11.85 -20.57 14.82
CA VAL A 424 10.50 -21.04 15.10
C VAL A 424 10.27 -22.30 14.28
N LEU A 425 9.94 -23.40 14.96
CA LEU A 425 9.77 -24.70 14.30
C LEU A 425 8.36 -24.84 13.71
N GLY A 426 8.29 -25.29 12.45
CA GLY A 426 7.06 -25.54 11.73
C GLY A 426 6.38 -24.29 11.18
N ILE A 427 5.28 -24.51 10.45
CA ILE A 427 4.52 -23.43 9.80
C ILE A 427 3.74 -22.64 10.85
N VAL A 428 4.03 -21.35 10.96
CA VAL A 428 3.28 -20.44 11.81
C VAL A 428 1.99 -20.03 11.10
N ARG A 429 0.87 -20.45 11.67
CA ARG A 429 -0.46 -20.13 11.16
C ARG A 429 -1.09 -18.99 11.94
N LEU A 430 -1.58 -17.98 11.23
CA LEU A 430 -2.26 -16.82 11.79
C LEU A 430 -3.61 -16.63 11.10
N LYS A 431 -4.67 -16.33 11.85
CA LYS A 431 -5.99 -15.98 11.31
C LYS A 431 -6.12 -14.46 11.20
N ILE A 432 -6.48 -13.97 10.02
CA ILE A 432 -6.81 -12.56 9.79
C ILE A 432 -8.14 -12.25 10.47
N THR A 433 -8.17 -11.23 11.32
CA THR A 433 -9.32 -10.90 12.18
C THR A 433 -10.11 -9.68 11.72
N GLY A 434 -9.71 -9.05 10.62
CA GLY A 434 -10.38 -7.89 10.05
C GLY A 434 -9.60 -7.25 8.91
N ALA A 435 -10.09 -6.09 8.45
CA ALA A 435 -9.44 -5.30 7.40
C ALA A 435 -8.04 -4.81 7.81
N PRO A 436 -7.15 -4.50 6.85
CA PRO A 436 -5.86 -3.87 7.12
C PRO A 436 -5.98 -2.66 8.05
N ILE A 437 -5.11 -2.60 9.06
CA ILE A 437 -5.02 -1.47 10.00
C ILE A 437 -4.31 -0.30 9.31
N TYR A 438 -3.26 -0.61 8.56
CA TYR A 438 -2.38 0.34 7.90
C TYR A 438 -1.95 -0.25 6.56
N VAL A 439 -1.94 0.57 5.51
CA VAL A 439 -1.33 0.25 4.22
C VAL A 439 -0.71 1.54 3.68
N GLN A 440 0.60 1.52 3.46
CA GLN A 440 1.36 2.60 2.86
C GLN A 440 0.95 2.75 1.39
N ALA A 441 0.70 3.98 0.95
CA ALA A 441 0.48 4.26 -0.45
C ALA A 441 1.79 4.54 -1.20
N GLY A 442 1.70 4.53 -2.53
CA GLY A 442 2.86 4.52 -3.41
C GLY A 442 3.04 3.16 -4.05
N ILE A 443 3.85 3.11 -5.11
CA ILE A 443 4.21 1.88 -5.82
C ILE A 443 5.56 1.42 -5.28
N VAL A 444 6.62 2.15 -5.59
CA VAL A 444 7.99 1.90 -5.16
C VAL A 444 8.19 2.36 -3.72
N GLY A 445 8.95 1.59 -2.93
CA GLY A 445 9.27 1.95 -1.56
C GLY A 445 8.95 0.84 -0.56
N ARG A 446 8.82 1.22 0.72
CA ARG A 446 8.60 0.27 1.83
C ARG A 446 7.26 -0.49 1.72
N GLY A 447 6.26 0.03 1.01
CA GLY A 447 5.01 -0.68 0.73
C GLY A 447 4.32 -1.31 1.94
N THR A 448 4.48 -0.72 3.14
CA THR A 448 4.18 -1.38 4.41
C THR A 448 2.68 -1.68 4.55
N SER A 449 2.31 -2.92 4.87
CA SER A 449 0.94 -3.31 5.19
C SER A 449 0.87 -4.00 6.55
N VAL A 450 -0.16 -3.67 7.35
CA VAL A 450 -0.35 -4.19 8.71
C VAL A 450 -1.73 -4.79 8.84
N LEU A 451 -1.80 -6.12 9.01
CA LEU A 451 -3.05 -6.86 9.15
C LEU A 451 -3.28 -7.26 10.61
N PRO A 452 -4.53 -7.14 11.14
CA PRO A 452 -4.85 -7.61 12.48
C PRO A 452 -5.01 -9.14 12.47
N VAL A 453 -4.30 -9.84 13.35
CA VAL A 453 -4.29 -11.31 13.37
C VAL A 453 -4.46 -11.89 14.77
N SER A 454 -4.84 -13.16 14.82
CA SER A 454 -4.77 -14.02 16.00
C SER A 454 -4.01 -15.31 15.65
N ALA A 455 -3.15 -15.78 16.54
CA ALA A 455 -2.44 -17.04 16.34
C ALA A 455 -3.37 -18.24 16.55
N PHE A 456 -3.18 -19.31 15.78
CA PHE A 456 -3.82 -20.59 16.08
C PHE A 456 -3.14 -21.27 17.27
N ALA A 457 -3.85 -22.13 18.00
CA ALA A 457 -3.32 -22.79 19.19
C ALA A 457 -2.12 -23.72 18.89
N ASP A 458 -2.10 -24.29 17.69
CA ASP A 458 -1.07 -25.19 17.15
C ASP A 458 0.05 -24.46 16.37
N SER A 459 0.02 -23.12 16.29
CA SER A 459 0.91 -22.33 15.42
C SER A 459 2.39 -22.29 15.81
N GLY A 460 2.83 -23.03 16.85
CA GLY A 460 4.22 -23.03 17.32
C GLY A 460 4.72 -21.71 17.95
N LEU A 461 3.92 -20.63 17.89
CA LEU A 461 4.22 -19.32 18.46
C LEU A 461 4.18 -19.37 20.00
N ALA A 462 5.35 -19.58 20.61
CA ALA A 462 5.49 -19.65 22.06
C ALA A 462 4.98 -18.39 22.77
N ALA A 463 4.36 -18.58 23.95
CA ALA A 463 3.94 -17.52 24.85
C ALA A 463 2.93 -16.49 24.29
N VAL A 464 2.06 -16.92 23.37
CA VAL A 464 0.89 -16.14 22.90
C VAL A 464 -0.38 -16.70 23.52
N LYS A 465 -1.12 -15.88 24.26
CA LYS A 465 -2.43 -16.28 24.81
C LYS A 465 -3.49 -16.24 23.70
N SER A 466 -4.50 -17.10 23.75
CA SER A 466 -5.60 -17.11 22.77
C SER A 466 -6.35 -15.77 22.66
N SER A 467 -6.42 -14.99 23.74
CA SER A 467 -7.05 -13.66 23.76
C SER A 467 -6.13 -12.51 23.29
N GLN A 468 -4.87 -12.82 22.98
CA GLN A 468 -3.88 -11.82 22.64
C GLN A 468 -4.10 -11.29 21.22
N LYS A 469 -4.21 -9.96 21.11
CA LYS A 469 -4.34 -9.29 19.82
C LYS A 469 -2.96 -9.10 19.22
N LEU A 470 -2.77 -9.58 17.99
CA LEU A 470 -1.53 -9.45 17.25
C LEU A 470 -1.76 -8.64 15.97
N VAL A 471 -0.64 -8.25 15.38
CA VAL A 471 -0.58 -7.76 14.00
C VAL A 471 0.53 -8.50 13.26
N VAL A 472 0.35 -8.67 11.96
CA VAL A 472 1.46 -8.98 11.06
C VAL A 472 1.75 -7.77 10.19
N LYS A 473 3.02 -7.41 10.06
CA LYS A 473 3.53 -6.30 9.25
C LYS A 473 4.32 -6.89 8.09
N PHE A 474 3.92 -6.60 6.86
CA PHE A 474 4.71 -6.84 5.65
C PHE A 474 5.37 -5.52 5.25
N SER A 475 6.68 -5.52 4.99
CA SER A 475 7.40 -4.33 4.50
C SER A 475 8.46 -4.70 3.47
N TRP A 476 8.75 -3.78 2.56
CA TRP A 476 9.68 -3.91 1.44
C TRP A 476 10.87 -2.93 1.54
N PRO A 477 11.65 -2.94 2.64
CA PRO A 477 12.80 -2.05 2.77
C PRO A 477 13.90 -2.39 1.76
N ALA A 478 14.80 -1.44 1.52
CA ALA A 478 16.04 -1.70 0.79
C ALA A 478 16.83 -2.81 1.49
N ALA A 479 17.43 -3.71 0.72
CA ALA A 479 18.17 -4.87 1.23
C ALA A 479 19.39 -4.46 2.08
N THR A 480 19.99 -3.31 1.75
CA THR A 480 21.15 -2.73 2.46
C THR A 480 20.82 -2.26 3.88
N ARG A 481 19.55 -2.05 4.22
CA ARG A 481 19.18 -1.56 5.56
C ARG A 481 19.31 -2.65 6.61
N VAL A 482 19.76 -2.26 7.80
CA VAL A 482 19.69 -3.12 8.99
C VAL A 482 18.24 -3.61 9.21
N PRO A 483 18.01 -4.91 9.45
CA PRO A 483 16.70 -5.45 9.76
C PRO A 483 16.04 -4.88 11.03
N GLU A 484 14.76 -4.50 10.96
CA GLU A 484 14.00 -3.98 12.11
C GLU A 484 13.97 -4.98 13.26
N ASP A 485 13.83 -6.27 12.96
CA ASP A 485 13.84 -7.32 13.97
C ASP A 485 15.20 -7.42 14.69
N VAL A 486 16.30 -7.24 13.96
CA VAL A 486 17.65 -7.15 14.54
C VAL A 486 17.76 -5.94 15.46
N LEU A 487 17.29 -4.77 15.03
CA LEU A 487 17.26 -3.56 15.86
C LEU A 487 16.42 -3.75 17.12
N ILE A 488 15.21 -4.30 17.00
CA ILE A 488 14.34 -4.60 18.15
C ILE A 488 15.05 -5.55 19.13
N ARG A 489 15.71 -6.62 18.67
CA ARG A 489 16.46 -7.53 19.54
C ARG A 489 17.61 -6.82 20.25
N ARG A 490 18.42 -6.04 19.52
CA ARG A 490 19.53 -5.23 20.08
C ARG A 490 19.02 -4.29 21.17
N ILE A 491 18.00 -3.49 20.86
CA ILE A 491 17.38 -2.53 21.78
C ILE A 491 16.91 -3.25 23.04
N ARG A 492 16.06 -4.28 22.91
CA ARG A 492 15.44 -4.96 24.05
C ARG A 492 16.46 -5.65 24.94
N LYS A 493 17.55 -6.18 24.36
CA LYS A 493 18.68 -6.76 25.11
C LYS A 493 19.44 -5.70 25.91
N ALA A 494 19.68 -4.53 25.31
CA ALA A 494 20.46 -3.45 25.93
C ALA A 494 19.71 -2.69 27.05
N ILE A 495 18.41 -2.47 26.91
CA ILE A 495 17.64 -1.62 27.85
C ILE A 495 17.10 -2.37 29.08
N GLY A 496 17.18 -3.71 29.09
CA GLY A 496 16.71 -4.56 30.17
C GLY A 496 15.19 -4.77 30.20
N SER A 497 14.74 -5.80 30.94
CA SER A 497 13.35 -6.29 30.93
C SER A 497 12.31 -5.26 31.41
N LYS A 498 12.71 -4.37 32.34
CA LYS A 498 11.82 -3.32 32.87
C LYS A 498 11.44 -2.34 31.76
N GLU A 499 12.42 -1.84 31.01
CA GLU A 499 12.25 -0.81 29.99
C GLU A 499 11.76 -1.38 28.65
N ALA A 500 12.07 -2.66 28.37
CA ALA A 500 11.62 -3.36 27.17
C ALA A 500 10.09 -3.46 27.00
N ARG A 501 9.29 -3.01 27.97
CA ARG A 501 7.84 -2.82 27.78
C ARG A 501 7.52 -1.63 26.87
N HIS A 502 8.36 -0.60 26.85
CA HIS A 502 8.14 0.64 26.10
C HIS A 502 8.67 0.58 24.66
N VAL A 503 9.13 -0.59 24.24
CA VAL A 503 9.56 -0.89 22.86
C VAL A 503 8.70 -2.03 22.36
N SER A 504 8.34 -1.99 21.08
CA SER A 504 7.59 -3.04 20.40
C SER A 504 8.04 -4.46 20.79
N ARG A 505 7.05 -5.32 21.03
CA ARG A 505 7.31 -6.74 21.30
C ARG A 505 7.02 -7.51 20.02
N MET A 506 8.09 -7.84 19.32
CA MET A 506 8.07 -8.80 18.23
C MET A 506 7.93 -10.21 18.79
N ARG A 507 7.13 -11.03 18.14
CA ARG A 507 6.90 -12.46 18.44
C ARG A 507 7.73 -13.34 17.52
N MET A 508 7.75 -12.99 16.24
CA MET A 508 8.62 -13.60 15.25
C MET A 508 8.87 -12.62 14.10
N SER A 509 9.90 -12.89 13.32
CA SER A 509 10.19 -12.26 12.05
C SER A 509 10.64 -13.28 11.01
N THR A 510 10.46 -12.96 9.74
CA THR A 510 11.11 -13.63 8.62
C THR A 510 11.47 -12.63 7.53
N THR A 511 12.50 -12.92 6.74
CA THR A 511 12.94 -12.10 5.61
C THR A 511 13.01 -12.97 4.37
N LEU A 512 12.31 -12.56 3.32
CA LEU A 512 12.35 -13.20 2.00
C LEU A 512 13.18 -12.31 1.08
N GLU A 513 14.14 -12.92 0.40
CA GLU A 513 15.08 -12.26 -0.51
C GLU A 513 15.41 -13.18 -1.70
N GLY A 514 15.92 -12.60 -2.79
CA GLY A 514 16.25 -13.34 -4.00
C GLY A 514 15.08 -14.20 -4.50
N LEU A 515 15.37 -15.47 -4.84
CA LEU A 515 14.38 -16.44 -5.32
C LEU A 515 13.19 -16.64 -4.37
N ARG A 516 13.40 -16.46 -3.06
CA ARG A 516 12.33 -16.64 -2.06
C ARG A 516 11.28 -15.54 -2.11
N LEU A 517 11.59 -14.39 -2.71
CA LEU A 517 10.60 -13.32 -2.97
C LEU A 517 9.50 -13.77 -3.92
N GLY A 518 9.73 -14.80 -4.75
CA GLY A 518 8.76 -15.26 -5.75
C GLY A 518 8.22 -14.14 -6.65
N LEU A 519 9.02 -13.08 -6.88
CA LEU A 519 8.69 -12.00 -7.79
C LEU A 519 9.17 -12.38 -9.20
N PRO A 520 8.36 -12.23 -10.25
CA PRO A 520 8.81 -12.46 -11.63
C PRO A 520 10.08 -11.67 -12.00
N ARG A 521 10.26 -10.48 -11.43
CA ARG A 521 11.40 -9.60 -11.68
C ARG A 521 12.78 -10.21 -11.39
N ILE A 522 12.85 -11.27 -10.57
CA ILE A 522 14.12 -11.90 -10.22
C ILE A 522 14.64 -12.83 -11.33
N GLU A 523 13.83 -13.08 -12.36
CA GLU A 523 14.22 -13.80 -13.56
C GLU A 523 15.33 -13.07 -14.32
N GLU A 524 16.31 -13.82 -14.81
CA GLU A 524 17.51 -13.27 -15.46
C GLU A 524 17.18 -12.32 -16.63
N SER A 525 16.22 -12.69 -17.48
CA SER A 525 15.81 -11.87 -18.64
C SER A 525 15.19 -10.52 -18.26
N ILE A 526 14.64 -10.41 -17.04
CA ILE A 526 14.08 -9.16 -16.52
C ILE A 526 15.17 -8.37 -15.79
N GLN A 527 16.07 -9.04 -15.09
CA GLN A 527 17.21 -8.39 -14.42
C GLN A 527 18.19 -7.75 -15.41
N SER A 528 18.31 -8.31 -16.62
CA SER A 528 19.16 -7.76 -17.69
C SER A 528 18.59 -6.50 -18.35
N LEU A 529 17.34 -6.12 -18.07
CA LEU A 529 16.74 -4.91 -18.64
C LEU A 529 17.43 -3.64 -18.10
N PRO A 530 17.67 -2.62 -18.94
CA PRO A 530 18.31 -1.40 -18.52
C PRO A 530 17.46 -0.67 -17.46
N GLY A 531 18.12 -0.18 -16.41
CA GLY A 531 17.52 0.60 -15.31
C GLY A 531 18.27 0.39 -13.99
N ASP A 532 18.30 1.41 -13.13
CA ASP A 532 18.94 1.34 -11.81
C ASP A 532 17.87 1.17 -10.72
N VAL A 533 17.52 -0.07 -10.41
CA VAL A 533 16.53 -0.39 -9.37
C VAL A 533 17.19 -0.71 -8.04
N GLU A 534 16.67 -0.14 -6.95
CA GLU A 534 17.13 -0.48 -5.61
C GLU A 534 16.69 -1.90 -5.24
N THR A 535 17.65 -2.75 -4.85
CA THR A 535 17.34 -4.10 -4.36
C THR A 535 16.56 -4.02 -3.05
N ARG A 536 15.41 -4.70 -2.98
CA ARG A 536 14.54 -4.76 -1.80
C ARG A 536 14.27 -6.18 -1.36
N VAL A 537 13.98 -6.36 -0.08
CA VAL A 537 13.60 -7.63 0.55
C VAL A 537 12.21 -7.51 1.16
N LEU A 538 11.47 -8.62 1.29
CA LEU A 538 10.20 -8.65 1.99
C LEU A 538 10.44 -9.09 3.44
N ARG A 539 10.20 -8.19 4.39
CA ARG A 539 10.25 -8.49 5.83
C ARG A 539 8.84 -8.67 6.36
N VAL A 540 8.65 -9.74 7.12
CA VAL A 540 7.37 -10.06 7.76
C VAL A 540 7.58 -10.14 9.27
N LEU A 541 6.94 -9.25 10.03
CA LEU A 541 7.04 -9.21 11.50
C LEU A 541 5.68 -9.48 12.13
N VAL A 542 5.64 -10.40 13.09
CA VAL A 542 4.45 -10.63 13.94
C VAL A 542 4.67 -9.92 15.27
N CYS A 543 3.80 -8.98 15.62
CA CYS A 543 3.95 -8.12 16.80
C CYS A 543 2.69 -8.09 17.66
N ASP A 544 2.87 -7.74 18.95
CA ASP A 544 1.74 -7.41 19.81
C ASP A 544 0.98 -6.18 19.29
N ARG A 545 -0.36 -6.19 19.36
CA ARG A 545 -1.18 -5.07 18.90
C ARG A 545 -1.39 -4.02 19.99
N TYR A 546 -0.99 -2.79 19.69
CA TYR A 546 -1.16 -1.62 20.58
C TYR A 546 -2.26 -0.66 20.12
N GLN A 547 -2.47 0.43 20.88
CA GLN A 547 -3.51 1.43 20.62
C GLN A 547 -2.91 2.81 20.30
N HIS A 548 -3.48 3.51 19.31
CA HIS A 548 -3.09 4.88 18.99
C HIS A 548 -3.48 5.85 20.10
N LEU A 549 -2.66 6.88 20.33
CA LEU A 549 -2.85 7.88 21.39
C LEU A 549 -4.24 8.53 21.40
N LYS A 550 -4.87 8.73 20.23
CA LYS A 550 -6.23 9.29 20.13
C LYS A 550 -7.33 8.51 20.86
N LYS A 551 -7.07 7.24 21.20
CA LYS A 551 -7.99 6.39 21.98
C LYS A 551 -7.90 6.64 23.49
N LEU A 552 -6.93 7.42 23.96
CA LEU A 552 -6.93 7.89 25.33
C LEU A 552 -8.12 8.83 25.57
N THR A 553 -8.67 8.77 26.78
CA THR A 553 -9.88 9.52 27.14
C THR A 553 -9.64 10.56 28.23
N LYS A 554 -8.42 10.62 28.78
CA LYS A 554 -8.04 11.51 29.88
C LYS A 554 -6.72 12.20 29.58
N ILE A 555 -6.64 13.48 29.95
CA ILE A 555 -5.42 14.28 29.72
C ILE A 555 -4.25 13.77 30.57
N SER A 556 -4.52 13.35 31.81
CA SER A 556 -3.53 12.75 32.70
C SER A 556 -2.89 11.49 32.11
N ASP A 557 -3.69 10.66 31.45
CA ASP A 557 -3.22 9.43 30.82
C ASP A 557 -2.36 9.76 29.60
N PHE A 558 -2.77 10.76 28.80
CA PHE A 558 -1.95 11.27 27.70
C PHE A 558 -0.62 11.83 28.20
N GLN A 559 -0.62 12.63 29.26
CA GLN A 559 0.60 13.19 29.83
C GLN A 559 1.56 12.10 30.32
N SER A 560 1.05 11.11 31.06
CA SER A 560 1.85 9.97 31.53
C SER A 560 2.43 9.17 30.36
N VAL A 561 1.62 8.86 29.35
CA VAL A 561 2.05 8.13 28.16
C VAL A 561 3.08 8.91 27.35
N PHE A 562 2.91 10.23 27.21
CA PHE A 562 3.84 11.09 26.49
C PHE A 562 5.21 11.14 27.18
N ILE A 563 5.24 11.25 28.51
CA ILE A 563 6.47 11.18 29.30
C ILE A 563 7.14 9.81 29.16
N ASP A 564 6.39 8.71 29.22
CA ASP A 564 6.91 7.35 28.98
C ASP A 564 7.61 7.25 27.62
N LEU A 565 7.03 7.83 26.57
CA LEU A 565 7.58 7.79 25.21
C LEU A 565 8.91 8.54 25.10
N VAL A 566 8.98 9.77 25.63
CA VAL A 566 10.22 10.58 25.62
C VAL A 566 11.32 9.90 26.44
N ARG A 567 10.96 9.32 27.59
CA ARG A 567 11.89 8.55 28.43
C ARG A 567 12.36 7.27 27.74
N ALA A 568 11.46 6.50 27.14
CA ALA A 568 11.80 5.29 26.40
C ALA A 568 12.77 5.60 25.26
N HIS A 569 12.51 6.66 24.50
CA HIS A 569 13.42 7.16 23.47
C HIS A 569 14.83 7.43 24.02
N ARG A 570 14.92 8.14 25.16
CA ARG A 570 16.22 8.42 25.80
C ARG A 570 16.94 7.17 26.29
N VAL A 571 16.21 6.22 26.88
CA VAL A 571 16.77 4.94 27.34
C VAL A 571 17.37 4.17 26.16
N VAL A 572 16.65 4.09 25.03
CA VAL A 572 17.16 3.45 23.82
C VAL A 572 18.40 4.17 23.29
N TYR A 573 18.36 5.50 23.20
CA TYR A 573 19.51 6.29 22.75
C TYR A 573 20.76 6.06 23.61
N LYS A 574 20.64 6.19 24.94
CA LYS A 574 21.79 6.10 25.85
C LYS A 574 22.31 4.68 26.06
N ARG A 575 21.41 3.69 26.16
CA ARG A 575 21.79 2.32 26.54
C ARG A 575 21.96 1.39 25.35
N ALA A 576 21.24 1.61 24.26
CA ALA A 576 21.36 0.80 23.05
C ALA A 576 22.15 1.49 21.93
N GLY A 577 22.42 2.80 22.03
CA GLY A 577 23.11 3.55 20.98
C GLY A 577 22.28 3.72 19.71
N ILE A 578 20.95 3.61 19.79
CA ILE A 578 20.07 3.64 18.61
C ILE A 578 19.20 4.90 18.63
N LEU A 579 19.16 5.60 17.50
CA LEU A 579 18.32 6.79 17.28
C LEU A 579 17.16 6.46 16.33
N HIS A 580 15.94 6.91 16.63
CA HIS A 580 14.73 6.46 15.95
C HIS A 580 14.52 7.09 14.56
N ARG A 581 14.71 8.41 14.44
CA ARG A 581 14.67 9.19 13.18
C ARG A 581 13.34 9.32 12.42
N ASP A 582 12.27 8.67 12.86
CA ASP A 582 10.94 8.74 12.22
C ASP A 582 9.82 8.75 13.26
N LEU A 583 9.97 9.57 14.30
CA LEU A 583 8.92 9.77 15.30
C LEU A 583 7.70 10.46 14.65
N SER A 584 6.55 9.81 14.76
CA SER A 584 5.26 10.29 14.23
C SER A 584 4.10 9.84 15.12
N ILE A 585 2.91 10.40 14.94
CA ILE A 585 1.69 9.96 15.66
C ILE A 585 1.31 8.50 15.42
N ASN A 586 1.85 7.88 14.36
CA ASN A 586 1.61 6.48 14.03
C ASN A 586 2.61 5.55 14.73
N ASN A 587 3.78 6.07 15.08
CA ASN A 587 4.89 5.33 15.69
C ASN A 587 4.93 5.46 17.22
N VAL A 588 4.12 6.37 17.77
CA VAL A 588 3.84 6.47 19.21
C VAL A 588 2.49 5.83 19.56
N MET A 589 2.51 4.84 20.46
CA MET A 589 1.32 4.09 20.85
C MET A 589 1.25 3.93 22.37
N PHE A 590 0.16 3.33 22.85
CA PHE A 590 0.06 2.89 24.23
C PHE A 590 -0.42 1.44 24.36
N GLY A 591 0.11 0.75 25.37
CA GLY A 591 -0.40 -0.51 25.88
C GLY A 591 -1.16 -0.32 27.18
N MET A 592 -1.81 -1.37 27.67
CA MET A 592 -2.48 -1.38 28.98
C MET A 592 -1.80 -2.38 29.92
N ARG A 593 -1.54 -1.98 31.16
CA ARG A 593 -1.01 -2.85 32.21
C ARG A 593 -1.70 -2.54 33.53
N SER A 594 -2.34 -3.56 34.12
CA SER A 594 -3.08 -3.41 35.38
C SER A 594 -4.07 -2.23 35.35
N GLY A 595 -4.78 -2.06 34.22
CA GLY A 595 -5.75 -0.98 34.02
C GLY A 595 -5.14 0.41 33.72
N LYS A 596 -3.82 0.58 33.73
CA LYS A 596 -3.15 1.85 33.42
C LYS A 596 -2.51 1.83 32.03
N PRO A 597 -2.63 2.91 31.24
CA PRO A 597 -1.93 3.04 29.97
C PRO A 597 -0.43 3.29 30.19
N TYR A 598 0.41 2.82 29.27
CA TYR A 598 1.84 3.11 29.24
C TYR A 598 2.32 3.32 27.81
N GLY A 599 3.29 4.20 27.62
CA GLY A 599 3.80 4.57 26.28
C GLY A 599 4.67 3.49 25.65
N ILE A 600 4.57 3.33 24.32
CA ILE A 600 5.35 2.35 23.55
C ILE A 600 5.77 2.96 22.21
N LEU A 601 7.06 2.86 21.89
CA LEU A 601 7.64 3.19 20.60
C LEU A 601 7.65 1.96 19.67
N ILE A 602 7.20 2.18 18.44
CA ILE A 602 7.12 1.17 17.39
C ILE A 602 7.82 1.66 16.11
N ASP A 603 8.00 0.75 15.16
CA ASP A 603 8.53 1.05 13.81
C ASP A 603 9.98 1.56 13.80
N TRP A 604 10.92 0.64 14.00
CA TRP A 604 12.37 0.94 14.06
C TRP A 604 13.07 0.81 12.70
N ASP A 605 12.32 0.69 11.59
CA ASP A 605 12.83 0.47 10.22
C ASP A 605 13.72 1.61 9.67
N LEU A 606 13.62 2.81 10.25
CA LEU A 606 14.40 4.00 9.87
C LEU A 606 15.45 4.38 10.93
N ALA A 607 15.55 3.59 11.99
CA ALA A 607 16.49 3.85 13.06
C ALA A 607 17.93 3.58 12.59
N ILE A 608 18.87 4.24 13.26
CA ILE A 608 20.32 4.12 13.02
C ILE A 608 21.01 3.67 14.30
N ASP A 609 21.98 2.78 14.14
CA ASP A 609 22.97 2.49 15.17
C ASP A 609 24.04 3.60 15.14
N MET A 610 24.15 4.36 16.21
CA MET A 610 25.11 5.47 16.34
C MET A 610 26.54 4.96 16.53
N ASN A 611 26.72 3.67 16.86
CA ASN A 611 28.01 3.00 16.95
C ASN A 611 27.99 1.76 16.05
N PRO A 612 27.97 1.95 14.71
CA PRO A 612 27.86 0.83 13.78
C PRO A 612 29.03 -0.14 13.97
N ARG A 613 28.73 -1.43 13.92
CA ARG A 613 29.76 -2.49 13.94
C ARG A 613 30.38 -2.62 12.55
N GLU A 614 31.58 -3.17 12.46
CA GLU A 614 32.29 -3.38 11.18
C GLU A 614 31.46 -4.20 10.15
N ASP A 615 30.56 -5.06 10.63
CA ASP A 615 29.64 -5.88 9.80
C ASP A 615 28.28 -5.21 9.49
N ASP A 616 27.99 -4.03 10.05
CA ASP A 616 26.74 -3.32 9.75
C ASP A 616 26.90 -2.66 8.37
N GLY A 617 26.17 -3.16 7.36
CA GLY A 617 26.24 -2.68 5.97
C GLY A 617 26.06 -1.16 5.86
N ASP A 618 26.54 -0.59 4.75
CA ASP A 618 26.51 0.86 4.50
C ASP A 618 25.15 1.46 4.88
N GLY A 619 25.20 2.49 5.73
CA GLY A 619 24.03 3.21 6.20
C GLY A 619 23.11 3.63 5.05
N PRO A 620 21.83 3.93 5.32
CA PRO A 620 20.77 3.96 4.32
C PRO A 620 21.16 4.73 3.05
N SER A 621 21.12 4.05 1.90
CA SER A 621 21.16 4.67 0.58
C SER A 621 20.09 5.76 0.53
N SER A 622 20.52 7.01 0.51
CA SER A 622 19.65 8.19 0.58
C SER A 622 18.93 8.48 -0.74
N ARG A 623 18.69 7.47 -1.60
CA ARG A 623 18.11 7.68 -2.92
C ARG A 623 16.70 8.29 -2.83
N TYR A 624 15.96 7.98 -1.75
CA TYR A 624 14.62 8.52 -1.49
C TYR A 624 14.55 9.25 -0.14
N ARG A 625 14.01 10.47 -0.12
CA ARG A 625 13.79 11.25 1.11
C ARG A 625 12.75 10.55 1.98
N THR A 626 13.17 9.95 3.10
CA THR A 626 12.28 9.22 4.01
C THR A 626 11.99 9.99 5.29
N GLY A 627 10.71 10.16 5.64
CA GLY A 627 10.25 10.57 6.96
C GLY A 627 8.88 11.27 6.92
N THR A 628 8.30 11.56 8.10
CA THR A 628 6.94 12.10 8.18
C THR A 628 6.91 13.64 8.26
N GLY A 629 6.66 14.34 7.14
CA GLY A 629 6.75 15.82 7.00
C GLY A 629 6.28 16.66 8.20
N PRO A 630 5.02 16.55 8.65
CA PRO A 630 4.52 17.25 9.84
C PRO A 630 5.26 17.02 11.16
N PHE A 631 5.96 15.90 11.32
CA PHE A 631 6.70 15.60 12.55
C PHE A 631 8.21 15.71 12.37
N MET A 632 8.71 15.73 11.14
CA MET A 632 10.14 15.92 10.86
C MET A 632 10.62 17.30 11.33
N ALA A 633 11.80 17.35 11.96
CA ALA A 633 12.44 18.60 12.38
C ALA A 633 12.71 19.54 11.19
N ILE A 634 12.61 20.85 11.40
CA ILE A 634 12.74 21.86 10.31
C ILE A 634 14.06 21.71 9.55
N ASP A 635 15.15 21.44 10.26
CA ASP A 635 16.49 21.34 9.69
C ASP A 635 16.62 20.17 8.71
N LEU A 636 15.80 19.12 8.88
CA LEU A 636 15.78 17.92 8.06
C LEU A 636 14.84 18.03 6.84
N LEU A 637 14.04 19.11 6.73
CA LEU A 637 13.15 19.35 5.60
C LEU A 637 13.88 19.94 4.36
N LYS A 638 15.20 20.16 4.43
CA LYS A 638 15.99 20.77 3.34
C LYS A 638 16.29 19.77 2.21
N PRO A 639 16.39 20.22 0.93
CA PRO A 639 16.30 19.29 -0.20
C PRO A 639 17.54 18.44 -0.53
N LYS A 640 18.73 18.81 -0.04
CA LYS A 640 20.02 18.15 -0.34
C LYS A 640 20.77 17.94 0.95
N MET A 641 21.32 16.72 1.12
CA MET A 641 22.12 16.23 2.27
C MET A 641 22.05 17.17 3.48
N GLY A 642 20.90 17.11 4.17
CA GLY A 642 20.67 17.90 5.38
C GLY A 642 21.71 17.59 6.45
N PRO A 643 21.71 18.34 7.57
CA PRO A 643 22.62 18.03 8.67
C PRO A 643 22.41 16.59 9.15
N PRO A 644 23.43 15.98 9.79
CA PRO A 644 23.27 14.69 10.45
C PRO A 644 22.04 14.71 11.37
N HIS A 645 21.32 13.59 11.41
CA HIS A 645 20.16 13.48 12.28
C HIS A 645 20.62 13.31 13.73
N TYR A 646 20.63 14.39 14.51
CA TYR A 646 20.92 14.40 15.94
C TYR A 646 19.72 14.07 16.85
N TYR A 647 19.98 13.65 18.10
CA TYR A 647 18.96 13.38 19.12
C TYR A 647 17.95 14.53 19.32
N ARG A 648 18.40 15.79 19.22
CA ARG A 648 17.52 16.97 19.33
C ARG A 648 16.43 17.03 18.26
N HIS A 649 16.64 16.44 17.08
CA HIS A 649 15.64 16.43 16.03
C HIS A 649 14.46 15.54 16.41
N ASP A 650 14.72 14.38 17.02
CA ASP A 650 13.67 13.52 17.59
C ASP A 650 12.94 14.21 18.77
N LEU A 651 13.61 15.05 19.56
CA LEU A 651 12.94 15.92 20.56
C LEU A 651 12.03 16.97 19.90
N GLU A 652 12.45 17.58 18.80
CA GLU A 652 11.62 18.51 18.02
C GLU A 652 10.40 17.77 17.44
N SER A 653 10.57 16.52 16.98
CA SER A 653 9.46 15.66 16.56
C SER A 653 8.45 15.40 17.68
N PHE A 654 8.90 15.16 18.91
CA PHE A 654 7.98 15.04 20.06
C PHE A 654 7.15 16.32 20.28
N PHE A 655 7.73 17.51 20.13
CA PHE A 655 6.98 18.76 20.20
C PHE A 655 5.89 18.83 19.12
N TYR A 656 6.20 18.45 17.88
CA TYR A 656 5.22 18.40 16.81
C TYR A 656 4.12 17.36 17.05
N ILE A 657 4.46 16.19 17.59
CA ILE A 657 3.47 15.18 18.00
C ILE A 657 2.53 15.72 19.08
N LEU A 658 3.07 16.44 20.08
CA LEU A 658 2.27 17.06 21.15
C LEU A 658 1.30 18.10 20.57
N LEU A 659 1.80 19.04 19.79
CA LEU A 659 1.00 20.11 19.20
C LEU A 659 -0.07 19.54 18.26
N TRP A 660 0.30 18.57 17.44
CA TRP A 660 -0.63 17.87 16.57
C TRP A 660 -1.74 17.18 17.36
N SER A 661 -1.38 16.43 18.40
CA SER A 661 -2.34 15.75 19.28
C SER A 661 -3.31 16.76 19.90
N ALA A 662 -2.79 17.88 20.39
CA ALA A 662 -3.57 18.95 21.00
C ALA A 662 -4.55 19.61 20.04
N CYS A 663 -4.15 19.82 18.78
CA CYS A 663 -5.00 20.40 17.75
C CYS A 663 -5.97 19.41 17.10
N THR A 664 -5.77 18.09 17.26
CA THR A 664 -6.56 17.09 16.52
C THR A 664 -7.37 16.13 17.36
N PHE A 665 -6.94 15.75 18.57
CA PHE A 665 -7.61 14.72 19.34
C PHE A 665 -8.77 15.27 20.19
N LEU A 666 -9.86 14.49 20.25
CA LEU A 666 -11.09 14.86 20.97
C LEU A 666 -11.36 13.99 22.22
N PHE A 667 -10.48 13.04 22.55
CA PHE A 667 -10.62 12.09 23.68
C PHE A 667 -11.89 11.24 23.71
N ASN A 668 -12.53 11.06 22.56
CA ASN A 668 -13.63 10.12 22.33
C ASN A 668 -13.26 9.06 21.27
N GLY A 669 -11.96 8.86 21.06
CA GLY A 669 -11.44 8.01 19.98
C GLY A 669 -11.50 8.65 18.59
N ALA A 670 -12.04 9.86 18.45
CA ALA A 670 -12.11 10.60 17.21
C ALA A 670 -11.12 11.77 17.16
N GLU A 671 -10.91 12.24 15.94
CA GLU A 671 -10.17 13.45 15.63
C GLU A 671 -11.13 14.54 15.12
N VAL A 672 -10.69 15.79 15.18
CA VAL A 672 -11.34 16.89 14.48
C VAL A 672 -11.50 16.54 13.00
N LYS A 673 -12.64 16.93 12.42
CA LYS A 673 -12.84 16.72 10.99
C LYS A 673 -11.90 17.64 10.22
N LYS A 674 -12.03 18.95 10.39
CA LYS A 674 -11.16 19.93 9.74
C LYS A 674 -10.06 20.33 10.71
N GLN A 675 -8.83 20.36 10.24
CA GLN A 675 -7.72 20.87 11.02
C GLN A 675 -7.72 22.38 11.07
N HIS A 676 -7.13 22.91 12.14
CA HIS A 676 -6.89 24.32 12.27
C HIS A 676 -5.78 24.78 11.31
N LYS A 677 -5.87 26.04 10.84
CA LYS A 677 -4.88 26.71 9.98
C LYS A 677 -3.44 26.69 10.54
N LEU A 678 -3.29 26.40 11.83
CA LEU A 678 -2.00 26.30 12.51
C LEU A 678 -1.19 25.07 12.06
N VAL A 679 -1.85 23.93 11.89
CA VAL A 679 -1.19 22.64 11.58
C VAL A 679 -1.58 22.06 10.22
N GLU A 680 -2.71 22.50 9.65
CA GLU A 680 -3.14 22.11 8.30
C GLU A 680 -2.04 22.33 7.24
N PRO A 681 -1.32 23.48 7.21
CA PRO A 681 -0.29 23.75 6.19
C PRO A 681 0.93 22.85 6.31
N TRP A 682 1.18 22.21 7.45
CA TRP A 682 2.35 21.32 7.58
C TRP A 682 2.17 20.03 6.81
N SER A 683 0.94 19.75 6.40
CA SER A 683 0.59 18.50 5.78
C SER A 683 0.45 18.59 4.26
N VAL A 684 0.97 19.69 3.70
CA VAL A 684 1.12 19.87 2.26
C VAL A 684 2.31 19.05 1.76
N ALA A 685 2.37 18.80 0.45
CA ALA A 685 3.37 17.90 -0.14
C ALA A 685 4.74 18.55 -0.35
N ASP A 686 4.80 19.88 -0.46
CA ASP A 686 6.07 20.56 -0.68
C ASP A 686 6.84 20.72 0.62
N TRP A 687 7.99 20.05 0.71
CA TRP A 687 8.86 20.06 1.89
C TRP A 687 9.34 21.47 2.27
N GLY A 688 9.54 22.34 1.26
CA GLY A 688 9.90 23.75 1.45
C GLY A 688 8.77 24.53 2.11
N ASP A 689 7.54 24.33 1.66
CA ASP A 689 6.35 24.93 2.27
C ASP A 689 6.17 24.45 3.72
N ILE A 690 6.30 23.14 3.99
CA ILE A 690 6.22 22.62 5.37
C ILE A 690 7.27 23.33 6.25
N ARG A 691 8.51 23.42 5.76
CA ARG A 691 9.62 24.07 6.46
C ARG A 691 9.30 25.52 6.76
N ASP A 692 8.84 26.27 5.78
CA ASP A 692 8.60 27.71 5.91
C ASP A 692 7.42 27.99 6.83
N LYS A 693 6.36 27.17 6.77
CA LYS A 693 5.22 27.28 7.70
C LYS A 693 5.57 26.88 9.12
N LYS A 694 6.43 25.89 9.33
CA LYS A 694 6.95 25.53 10.66
C LYS A 694 7.91 26.60 11.19
N ALA A 695 8.77 27.16 10.35
CA ALA A 695 9.65 28.26 10.75
C ALA A 695 8.83 29.49 11.17
N ALA A 696 7.80 29.84 10.39
CA ALA A 696 6.91 30.95 10.71
C ALA A 696 6.22 30.81 12.07
N PHE A 697 5.86 29.59 12.50
CA PHE A 697 5.25 29.33 13.81
C PHE A 697 6.07 29.88 14.98
N PHE A 698 7.40 29.83 14.89
CA PHE A 698 8.30 30.31 15.95
C PHE A 698 8.61 31.82 15.88
N THR A 699 8.10 32.52 14.86
CA THR A 699 8.33 33.97 14.68
C THR A 699 7.11 34.77 15.13
N ARG A 700 7.35 35.98 15.67
CA ARG A 700 6.25 36.92 16.00
C ARG A 700 5.39 37.28 14.78
N ALA A 701 6.01 37.41 13.61
CA ALA A 701 5.31 37.72 12.36
C ALA A 701 4.36 36.59 11.91
N GLY A 702 4.68 35.33 12.25
CA GLY A 702 3.88 34.17 11.88
C GLY A 702 2.71 33.86 12.82
N GLY A 703 2.62 34.51 13.98
CA GLY A 703 1.44 34.43 14.87
C GLY A 703 1.19 33.04 15.50
N GLY A 704 2.18 32.13 15.47
CA GLY A 704 1.97 30.74 15.83
C GLY A 704 1.59 30.51 17.29
N PHE A 705 2.16 31.29 18.21
CA PHE A 705 1.82 31.22 19.64
C PHE A 705 0.50 31.90 19.97
N GLU A 706 0.13 32.92 19.22
CA GLU A 706 -1.12 33.68 19.34
C GLU A 706 -2.32 32.83 18.91
N ASP A 707 -2.16 32.00 17.88
CA ASP A 707 -3.21 31.11 17.36
C ASP A 707 -3.48 29.87 18.24
N LEU A 708 -2.69 29.59 19.29
CA LEU A 708 -2.82 28.38 20.13
C LEU A 708 -4.15 28.31 20.88
N ASP A 709 -4.64 29.44 21.38
CA ASP A 709 -5.89 29.53 22.13
C ASP A 709 -7.12 29.26 21.26
N ASP A 710 -7.01 29.37 19.94
CA ASP A 710 -8.07 28.96 19.01
C ASP A 710 -7.84 27.54 18.49
N ALA A 711 -6.58 27.16 18.27
CA ALA A 711 -6.22 25.90 17.62
C ALA A 711 -6.33 24.65 18.52
N VAL A 712 -6.05 24.78 19.81
CA VAL A 712 -5.98 23.64 20.74
C VAL A 712 -7.38 23.21 21.18
N ASN A 713 -7.68 21.92 21.06
CA ASN A 713 -8.97 21.36 21.46
C ASN A 713 -9.18 21.37 22.98
N GLY A 714 -10.45 21.42 23.39
CA GLY A 714 -10.89 21.49 24.80
C GLY A 714 -10.10 20.61 25.78
N PRO A 715 -9.96 19.29 25.54
CA PRO A 715 -9.25 18.41 26.48
C PRO A 715 -7.76 18.73 26.70
N PHE A 716 -7.14 19.44 25.75
CA PHE A 716 -5.72 19.80 25.78
C PHE A 716 -5.47 21.25 26.21
N LYS A 717 -6.52 22.05 26.44
CA LYS A 717 -6.39 23.43 26.94
C LYS A 717 -5.47 23.57 28.15
N PRO A 718 -5.51 22.68 29.17
CA PRO A 718 -4.59 22.77 30.31
C PRO A 718 -3.11 22.64 29.94
N LEU A 719 -2.78 22.09 28.77
CA LEU A 719 -1.41 21.90 28.29
C LEU A 719 -0.83 23.10 27.56
N ILE A 720 -1.64 24.13 27.22
CA ILE A 720 -1.16 25.31 26.48
C ILE A 720 -0.01 25.98 27.25
N ASP A 721 -0.27 26.38 28.49
CA ASP A 721 0.69 27.15 29.29
C ASP A 721 1.62 26.27 30.13
N SER A 722 1.21 25.02 30.41
CA SER A 722 2.06 24.09 31.15
C SER A 722 3.11 23.42 30.27
N TRP A 723 2.80 23.04 29.02
CA TRP A 723 3.68 22.24 28.16
C TRP A 723 3.98 22.88 26.80
N ILE A 724 2.96 23.32 26.04
CA ILE A 724 3.10 23.70 24.63
C ILE A 724 3.86 25.01 24.46
N ARG A 725 3.44 26.11 25.09
CA ARG A 725 4.16 27.39 25.01
C ARG A 725 5.58 27.29 25.58
N PRO A 726 5.80 26.66 26.76
CA PRO A 726 7.15 26.50 27.29
C PRO A 726 8.09 25.74 26.35
N LEU A 727 7.67 24.60 25.81
CA LEU A 727 8.48 23.84 24.84
C LEU A 727 8.71 24.62 23.55
N GLY A 728 7.68 25.27 23.02
CA GLY A 728 7.81 26.05 21.80
C GLY A 728 8.77 27.23 21.97
N ARG A 729 8.76 27.90 23.13
CA ARG A 729 9.73 28.97 23.46
C ARG A 729 11.14 28.43 23.58
N MET A 730 11.33 27.27 24.22
CA MET A 730 12.63 26.61 24.31
C MET A 730 13.22 26.34 22.91
N ILE A 731 12.41 25.79 22.00
CA ILE A 731 12.82 25.54 20.60
C ILE A 731 13.12 26.86 19.88
N ALA A 732 12.24 27.87 20.00
CA ALA A 732 12.45 29.19 19.37
C ALA A 732 13.77 29.83 19.82
N THR A 733 14.03 29.87 21.13
CA THR A 733 15.27 30.42 21.69
C THR A 733 16.50 29.66 21.18
N ALA A 734 16.45 28.33 21.17
CA ALA A 734 17.57 27.52 20.71
C ALA A 734 17.87 27.74 19.21
N ARG A 735 16.83 27.84 18.38
CA ARG A 735 16.96 28.17 16.95
C ARG A 735 17.58 29.55 16.72
N SER A 736 17.03 30.59 17.35
CA SER A 736 17.56 31.95 17.21
C SER A 736 19.01 32.06 17.70
N THR A 737 19.37 31.35 18.76
CA THR A 737 20.75 31.30 19.27
C THR A 737 21.70 30.62 18.26
N SER A 738 21.26 29.51 17.65
CA SER A 738 22.03 28.83 16.59
C SER A 738 22.22 29.72 15.37
N GLU A 739 21.19 30.42 14.93
CA GLU A 739 21.26 31.34 13.77
C GLU A 739 22.22 32.51 14.05
N LEU A 740 22.15 33.10 15.25
CA LEU A 740 23.06 34.16 15.67
C LEU A 740 24.51 33.67 15.73
N ALA A 741 24.76 32.47 16.27
CA ALA A 741 26.10 31.90 16.33
C ALA A 741 26.68 31.63 14.94
N GLN A 742 25.86 31.16 14.00
CA GLN A 742 26.24 30.98 12.59
C GLN A 742 26.59 32.31 11.92
N LEU A 743 25.76 33.34 12.11
CA LEU A 743 26.02 34.70 11.58
C LEU A 743 27.32 35.30 12.13
N ASN A 744 27.61 35.06 13.41
CA ASN A 744 28.80 35.59 14.09
C ASN A 744 30.02 34.65 13.96
N ASN A 745 29.94 33.57 13.18
CA ASN A 745 30.96 32.54 13.04
C ASN A 745 31.54 32.05 14.39
N SER A 746 30.68 31.97 15.41
CA SER A 746 31.05 31.60 16.78
C SER A 746 30.97 30.08 16.96
N PRO A 747 31.89 29.45 17.72
CA PRO A 747 31.77 28.03 18.07
C PRO A 747 30.41 27.73 18.71
N PHE A 748 29.70 26.75 18.16
CA PHE A 748 28.36 26.39 18.63
C PHE A 748 28.16 24.89 18.49
N ASP A 749 27.62 24.24 19.52
CA ASP A 749 27.30 22.82 19.50
C ASP A 749 26.00 22.58 18.70
N PRO A 750 26.08 21.98 17.49
CA PRO A 750 24.92 21.72 16.65
C PRO A 750 24.11 20.49 17.10
N GLU A 751 24.64 19.62 17.97
CA GLU A 751 23.94 18.41 18.44
C GLU A 751 22.89 18.76 19.49
N THR A 752 23.20 19.70 20.39
CA THR A 752 22.31 20.12 21.48
C THR A 752 21.83 21.57 21.37
N TRP A 753 22.18 22.26 20.29
CA TRP A 753 21.98 23.70 20.13
C TRP A 753 22.52 24.50 21.32
N GLY A 754 23.82 24.36 21.59
CA GLY A 754 24.49 25.05 22.71
C GLY A 754 23.97 24.62 24.08
N GLY A 755 23.57 23.36 24.22
CA GLY A 755 23.00 22.79 25.44
C GLY A 755 21.56 23.22 25.72
N LEU A 756 20.85 23.84 24.78
CA LEU A 756 19.46 24.30 24.96
C LEU A 756 18.42 23.22 24.66
N MET A 757 18.73 22.29 23.74
CA MET A 757 17.88 21.16 23.35
C MET A 757 18.47 19.86 23.88
N THR A 758 18.14 19.54 25.13
CA THR A 758 18.64 18.33 25.80
C THR A 758 17.49 17.58 26.47
N TYR A 759 17.70 16.30 26.81
CA TYR A 759 16.64 15.50 27.45
C TYR A 759 16.21 16.10 28.80
N ARG A 760 17.18 16.52 29.62
CA ARG A 760 16.94 17.13 30.93
C ARG A 760 16.12 18.41 30.80
N LYS A 761 16.49 19.31 29.87
CA LYS A 761 15.77 20.56 29.65
C LYS A 761 14.36 20.30 29.12
N PHE A 762 14.21 19.41 28.14
CA PHE A 762 12.92 19.08 27.56
C PHE A 762 11.92 18.53 28.59
N LEU A 763 12.32 17.53 29.39
CA LEU A 763 11.44 17.00 30.44
C LEU A 763 11.25 17.98 31.61
N GLY A 764 12.27 18.77 31.96
CA GLY A 764 12.13 19.85 32.93
C GLY A 764 11.09 20.89 32.51
N THR A 765 11.05 21.23 31.22
CA THR A 765 10.01 22.09 30.63
C THR A 765 8.61 21.47 30.67
N LEU A 766 8.50 20.14 30.66
CA LEU A 766 7.23 19.43 30.90
C LEU A 766 6.84 19.35 32.39
N GLY A 767 7.64 19.90 33.29
CA GLY A 767 7.40 19.88 34.74
C GLY A 767 7.83 18.60 35.44
N VAL A 768 8.68 17.77 34.81
CA VAL A 768 9.25 16.58 35.46
C VAL A 768 10.34 17.01 36.44
N ASP A 769 10.10 16.76 37.73
CA ASP A 769 11.10 16.97 38.79
C ASP A 769 11.99 15.73 38.96
N PHE A 770 13.23 15.82 38.49
CA PHE A 770 14.22 14.75 38.60
C PHE A 770 14.69 14.47 40.04
N LYS A 771 14.41 15.36 41.01
CA LYS A 771 14.79 15.15 42.43
C LYS A 771 13.79 14.26 43.17
N ASN A 772 12.51 14.34 42.81
CA ASN A 772 11.40 13.63 43.46
C ASN A 772 10.71 12.61 42.54
N ALA A 773 11.20 12.43 41.30
CA ALA A 773 10.66 11.44 40.38
C ALA A 773 10.67 10.05 41.03
N PRO A 774 9.64 9.20 40.85
CA PRO A 774 9.56 7.84 41.43
C PRO A 774 10.70 6.89 41.02
N HIS A 775 11.64 7.37 40.21
CA HIS A 775 12.68 6.59 39.57
C HIS A 775 14.02 7.28 39.80
N SER A 776 14.69 6.92 40.90
CA SER A 776 16.11 7.16 41.18
C SER A 776 17.08 6.57 40.12
N LEU A 777 16.55 6.12 38.98
CA LEU A 777 17.19 5.40 37.87
C LEU A 777 17.28 6.25 36.59
N ASP A 778 16.94 7.54 36.64
CA ASP A 778 17.00 8.42 35.45
C ASP A 778 18.25 9.34 35.48
N THR A 779 19.10 9.26 36.50
CA THR A 779 20.35 10.05 36.58
C THR A 779 21.36 9.66 35.51
N ASP A 780 21.43 8.38 35.12
CA ASP A 780 22.26 7.88 34.01
C ASP A 780 21.73 8.31 32.63
N LEU A 781 20.48 8.77 32.57
CA LEU A 781 19.84 9.28 31.36
C LEU A 781 20.05 10.79 31.16
N LEU A 782 20.54 11.50 32.19
CA LEU A 782 20.79 12.93 32.09
C LEU A 782 21.94 13.22 31.12
N ASP A 783 21.94 14.45 30.60
CA ASP A 783 22.79 14.89 29.51
C ASP A 783 24.28 14.92 29.85
#